data_AF-A0A535USV9-F1
#
_entry.id   AF-A0A535USV9-F1
#
_cell.length_a   1.000
_cell.length_b   1.000
_cell.length_c   1.000
_cell.angle_alpha   90.00
_cell.angle_beta   90.00
_cell.angle_gamma   90.00
#
_symmetry.space_group_name_H-M   'P 1'
#
loop_
_entity.id
_entity.type
_entity.pdbx_description
1 polymer ?
#
loop_
_entity_poly.entity_id
_entity_poly.type
_entity_poly.pdbx_seq_one_letter_code
_entity_poly.pdbx_strand_id
1 'polypeptide(L)'
;MDLMRRQGAGRLSEVVGKAALDSDRFELQLGLLRTARLEWGQISQRLGEPLVAYAQGVNDRIAEAESAHQLDPMFTLLGYKPQPWTPVDSLLVKGDMTQTLNFTDTPLVMALLNKSLGADLASEWFPVQPPNVQAPYDLGPYGRPSIAPIASGGLVSDAEAASASTLLTRLESLPAGLVSKGGASNNWAVAGARSASGGALLAGDPHLHLTLPSIWFQLTMDSPSYHAAGVSIPGTPVVLIGHNEHIAWSLTDAQNQQTFFYVEQEDRNHPGQYYWKGSWQPYEDVTYDIPVLGGATEHLTVKQTVHGPVIGERGQTTSVWWAGNVPSWDLQVLLDVDRASNWREFRTALRGWLSPTHNFVYADDAGNIGLISAGYFPQVAKGQPWLPMPGTGEYDVVGTIPFDDIPQVYNPPDHIIWSANQRQVTKDYPYYIGTASNFFDPGYRADEIRRVLSQPGKLSASDMQALQTDTHDFLGAESGIGSGRLTWTRHSSLGGSRGRSRSTWASSPTPSARTSRRGRFTTRRTARSARLAWGRGRRPTPRPPPSARRSARWPGSSGPTQTRGRGAASTRASSKTSPRSPGSATALAQNAATPTPRWRPAATRRRTDRAGAWWSTGAPTTTRASTRVARARTRRRAGTRTGSTPGGTAG
;
A
#
# COMPACT_ATOMS: atom_id res chain seq x y z
N MET A 1 -10.40 16.05 -4.37
CA MET A 1 -9.95 17.45 -4.56
C MET A 1 -9.83 18.20 -3.23
N ASP A 2 -10.55 19.31 -2.94
CA ASP A 2 -10.16 20.23 -1.84
C ASP A 2 -9.98 19.55 -0.47
N LEU A 3 -10.94 18.70 -0.07
CA LEU A 3 -10.86 17.91 1.17
C LEU A 3 -9.61 17.03 1.25
N MET A 4 -9.22 16.38 0.15
CA MET A 4 -8.07 15.45 0.10
C MET A 4 -6.74 16.20 0.18
N ARG A 5 -6.59 17.31 -0.56
CA ARG A 5 -5.38 18.14 -0.40
C ARG A 5 -5.29 18.78 0.99
N ARG A 6 -6.42 19.09 1.63
CA ARG A 6 -6.45 19.57 3.02
C ARG A 6 -6.07 18.48 4.02
N GLN A 7 -6.47 17.23 3.78
CA GLN A 7 -6.06 16.09 4.59
C GLN A 7 -4.53 15.93 4.53
N GLY A 8 -3.95 15.62 3.36
CA GLY A 8 -2.50 15.43 3.24
C GLY A 8 -1.64 16.69 3.47
N ALA A 9 -2.23 17.90 3.43
CA ALA A 9 -1.54 19.11 3.86
C ALA A 9 -1.57 19.35 5.38
N GLY A 10 -2.40 18.64 6.14
CA GLY A 10 -2.71 18.91 7.54
C GLY A 10 -3.39 20.26 7.74
N ARG A 11 -4.48 20.50 7.00
CA ARG A 11 -5.21 21.78 6.90
C ARG A 11 -6.73 21.61 6.89
N LEU A 12 -7.25 20.59 7.58
CA LEU A 12 -8.70 20.38 7.77
C LEU A 12 -9.26 21.25 8.90
N SER A 13 -8.50 21.45 9.99
CA SER A 13 -8.93 22.26 11.13
C SER A 13 -9.08 23.75 10.81
N GLU A 14 -8.50 24.22 9.70
CA GLU A 14 -8.78 25.55 9.11
C GLU A 14 -10.26 25.76 8.76
N VAL A 15 -11.00 24.67 8.46
CA VAL A 15 -12.37 24.72 7.91
C VAL A 15 -13.40 23.90 8.69
N VAL A 16 -12.98 22.96 9.54
CA VAL A 16 -13.87 22.26 10.49
C VAL A 16 -13.43 22.39 11.97
N GLY A 17 -12.43 23.22 12.24
CA GLY A 17 -11.98 23.53 13.60
C GLY A 17 -11.33 22.36 14.33
N LYS A 18 -11.39 22.42 15.66
CA LYS A 18 -10.71 21.48 16.56
C LYS A 18 -11.04 19.99 16.30
N ALA A 19 -12.18 19.68 15.66
CA ALA A 19 -12.58 18.31 15.34
C ALA A 19 -11.60 17.57 14.41
N ALA A 20 -10.81 18.27 13.60
CA ALA A 20 -9.80 17.67 12.71
C ALA A 20 -8.34 17.96 13.13
N LEU A 21 -8.12 18.63 14.27
CA LEU A 21 -6.77 19.05 14.69
C LEU A 21 -5.80 17.88 14.89
N ASP A 22 -6.27 16.75 15.40
CA ASP A 22 -5.43 15.56 15.57
C ASP A 22 -5.18 14.79 14.26
N SER A 23 -6.02 15.01 13.23
CA SER A 23 -5.73 14.64 11.84
C SER A 23 -4.58 15.49 11.31
N ASP A 24 -4.70 16.82 11.40
CA ASP A 24 -3.70 17.76 10.88
C ASP A 24 -2.32 17.54 11.53
N ARG A 25 -2.30 17.33 12.86
CA ARG A 25 -1.07 16.99 13.59
C ARG A 25 -0.43 15.69 13.13
N PHE A 26 -1.22 14.68 12.77
CA PHE A 26 -0.72 13.40 12.27
C PHE A 26 -0.16 13.54 10.83
N GLU A 27 -0.87 14.23 9.95
CA GLU A 27 -0.50 14.41 8.54
C GLU A 27 0.79 15.25 8.37
N LEU A 28 0.96 16.29 9.19
CA LEU A 28 2.20 17.08 9.23
C LEU A 28 3.37 16.29 9.83
N GLN A 29 3.08 15.41 10.80
CA GLN A 29 4.08 14.52 11.40
C GLN A 29 4.56 13.46 10.41
N LEU A 30 3.64 12.67 9.85
CA LEU A 30 3.94 11.67 8.83
C LEU A 30 4.63 12.33 7.63
N GLY A 31 4.06 13.43 7.12
CA GLY A 31 4.76 14.39 6.28
C GLY A 31 4.42 14.37 4.80
N LEU A 32 3.20 14.01 4.39
CA LEU A 32 2.80 14.03 2.97
C LEU A 32 3.14 15.35 2.26
N LEU A 33 2.87 16.50 2.90
CA LEU A 33 3.24 17.82 2.39
C LEU A 33 4.75 18.05 2.24
N ARG A 34 5.57 17.41 3.07
CA ARG A 34 7.04 17.45 2.97
C ARG A 34 7.50 16.65 1.75
N THR A 35 6.96 15.45 1.58
CA THR A 35 7.27 14.57 0.44
C THR A 35 6.80 15.15 -0.89
N ALA A 36 5.55 15.61 -1.00
CA ALA A 36 5.00 16.22 -2.23
C ALA A 36 5.78 17.49 -2.68
N ARG A 37 6.34 18.25 -1.73
CA ARG A 37 7.24 19.38 -2.04
C ARG A 37 8.62 18.93 -2.51
N LEU A 38 9.15 17.83 -1.97
CA LEU A 38 10.42 17.24 -2.43
C LEU A 38 10.28 16.63 -3.83
N GLU A 39 9.17 15.95 -4.12
CA GLU A 39 8.82 15.45 -5.46
C GLU A 39 8.73 16.60 -6.46
N TRP A 40 7.96 17.64 -6.17
CA TRP A 40 7.87 18.82 -7.03
C TRP A 40 9.21 19.52 -7.26
N GLY A 41 10.08 19.57 -6.24
CA GLY A 41 11.45 20.10 -6.37
C GLY A 41 12.42 19.23 -7.18
N GLN A 42 12.07 17.98 -7.47
CA GLN A 42 12.87 17.03 -8.27
C GLN A 42 12.30 16.82 -9.68
N ILE A 43 11.03 17.17 -9.92
CA ILE A 43 10.38 17.13 -11.22
C ILE A 43 10.99 18.20 -12.14
N SER A 44 11.64 17.77 -13.22
CA SER A 44 12.17 18.69 -14.24
C SER A 44 11.04 19.38 -15.01
N GLN A 45 11.31 20.55 -15.61
CA GLN A 45 10.30 21.37 -16.30
C GLN A 45 9.45 20.59 -17.32
N ARG A 46 10.07 19.65 -18.06
CA ARG A 46 9.37 18.82 -19.06
C ARG A 46 8.44 17.75 -18.45
N LEU A 47 8.68 17.34 -17.21
CA LEU A 47 7.83 16.37 -16.48
C LEU A 47 6.77 17.09 -15.62
N GLY A 48 6.96 18.37 -15.33
CA GLY A 48 6.01 19.18 -14.56
C GLY A 48 4.87 19.78 -15.38
N GLU A 49 5.01 19.87 -16.71
CA GLU A 49 4.02 20.47 -17.62
C GLU A 49 2.58 19.91 -17.45
N PRO A 50 2.34 18.58 -17.37
CA PRO A 50 0.99 18.04 -17.17
C PRO A 50 0.36 18.44 -15.83
N LEU A 51 1.17 18.53 -14.75
CA LEU A 51 0.70 18.96 -13.43
C LEU A 51 0.39 20.47 -13.40
N VAL A 52 1.15 21.28 -14.14
CA VAL A 52 0.90 22.72 -14.30
C VAL A 52 -0.36 22.96 -15.13
N ALA A 53 -0.53 22.26 -16.26
CA ALA A 53 -1.72 22.35 -17.09
C ALA A 53 -2.99 21.92 -16.35
N TYR A 54 -2.92 20.83 -15.58
CA TYR A 54 -4.01 20.38 -14.72
C TYR A 54 -4.34 21.42 -13.64
N ALA A 55 -3.33 21.95 -12.94
CA ALA A 55 -3.53 23.00 -11.95
C ALA A 55 -4.18 24.25 -12.55
N GLN A 56 -3.79 24.65 -13.76
CA GLN A 56 -4.41 25.76 -14.48
C GLN A 56 -5.89 25.48 -14.78
N GLY A 57 -6.24 24.33 -15.35
CA GLY A 57 -7.63 23.97 -15.65
C GLY A 57 -8.53 23.91 -14.40
N VAL A 58 -7.98 23.47 -13.26
CA VAL A 58 -8.69 23.52 -11.96
C VAL A 58 -8.88 24.97 -11.50
N ASN A 59 -7.88 25.84 -11.67
CA ASN A 59 -7.97 27.26 -11.33
C ASN A 59 -8.96 28.02 -12.23
N ASP A 60 -8.99 27.72 -13.53
CA ASP A 60 -9.94 28.30 -14.47
C ASP A 60 -11.38 27.92 -14.09
N ARG A 61 -11.63 26.65 -13.74
CA ARG A 61 -12.94 26.21 -13.24
C ARG A 61 -13.30 26.83 -11.88
N ILE A 62 -12.34 27.08 -10.99
CA ILE A 62 -12.58 27.82 -9.75
C ILE A 62 -13.00 29.26 -10.08
N ALA A 63 -12.27 29.96 -10.95
CA ALA A 63 -12.57 31.35 -11.33
C ALA A 63 -13.91 31.49 -12.06
N GLU A 64 -14.24 30.55 -12.95
CA GLU A 64 -15.57 30.42 -13.57
C GLU A 64 -16.64 30.27 -12.49
N ALA A 65 -16.49 29.30 -11.58
CA ALA A 65 -17.46 29.03 -10.52
C ALA A 65 -17.61 30.22 -9.54
N GLU A 66 -16.56 30.97 -9.25
CA GLU A 66 -16.64 32.21 -8.47
C GLU A 66 -17.44 33.29 -9.20
N SER A 67 -17.11 33.54 -10.47
CA SER A 67 -17.71 34.61 -11.28
C SER A 67 -19.18 34.35 -11.64
N ALA A 68 -19.57 33.08 -11.77
CA ALA A 68 -20.95 32.65 -12.01
C ALA A 68 -21.77 32.43 -10.73
N HIS A 69 -21.16 32.57 -9.54
CA HIS A 69 -21.74 32.20 -8.24
C HIS A 69 -22.18 30.72 -8.16
N GLN A 70 -21.39 29.83 -8.78
CA GLN A 70 -21.58 28.37 -8.88
C GLN A 70 -20.51 27.57 -8.10
N LEU A 71 -19.90 28.16 -7.05
CA LEU A 71 -19.12 27.36 -6.09
C LEU A 71 -20.02 26.30 -5.44
N ASP A 72 -19.43 25.15 -5.13
CA ASP A 72 -20.13 24.08 -4.42
C ASP A 72 -20.75 24.59 -3.10
N PRO A 73 -22.02 24.27 -2.78
CA PRO A 73 -22.68 24.74 -1.56
C PRO A 73 -21.92 24.47 -0.26
N MET A 74 -21.05 23.45 -0.21
CA MET A 74 -20.20 23.17 0.93
C MET A 74 -19.21 24.29 1.26
N PHE A 75 -18.72 25.04 0.26
CA PHE A 75 -17.86 26.21 0.49
C PHE A 75 -18.62 27.32 1.24
N THR A 76 -19.84 27.61 0.79
CA THR A 76 -20.75 28.56 1.46
C THR A 76 -21.14 28.10 2.86
N LEU A 77 -21.46 26.81 3.03
CA LEU A 77 -21.85 26.22 4.33
C LEU A 77 -20.72 26.25 5.36
N LEU A 78 -19.47 26.05 4.91
CA LEU A 78 -18.27 26.07 5.75
C LEU A 78 -17.60 27.45 5.82
N GLY A 79 -18.18 28.47 5.18
CA GLY A 79 -17.76 29.87 5.29
C GLY A 79 -16.41 30.22 4.65
N TYR A 80 -15.92 29.43 3.68
CA TYR A 80 -14.62 29.67 3.02
C TYR A 80 -14.70 29.54 1.49
N LYS A 81 -13.64 29.97 0.80
CA LYS A 81 -13.46 29.81 -0.65
C LYS A 81 -12.29 28.87 -0.95
N PRO A 82 -12.37 28.05 -2.01
CA PRO A 82 -11.22 27.22 -2.42
C PRO A 82 -10.02 28.10 -2.73
N GLN A 83 -8.84 27.69 -2.27
CA GLN A 83 -7.58 28.32 -2.69
C GLN A 83 -7.22 27.87 -4.11
N PRO A 84 -6.36 28.60 -4.84
CA PRO A 84 -5.80 28.11 -6.10
C PRO A 84 -5.18 26.72 -5.93
N TRP A 85 -5.36 25.85 -6.92
CA TRP A 85 -4.72 24.54 -7.02
C TRP A 85 -3.29 24.69 -7.54
N THR A 86 -2.39 23.82 -7.06
CA THR A 86 -0.97 23.79 -7.40
C THR A 86 -0.53 22.38 -7.80
N PRO A 87 0.59 22.21 -8.51
CA PRO A 87 1.16 20.88 -8.78
C PRO A 87 1.40 20.04 -7.51
N VAL A 88 1.73 20.70 -6.40
CA VAL A 88 1.92 20.05 -5.08
C VAL A 88 0.61 19.49 -4.54
N ASP A 89 -0.55 20.10 -4.82
CA ASP A 89 -1.86 19.57 -4.40
C ASP A 89 -2.22 18.25 -5.12
N SER A 90 -1.78 18.09 -6.37
CA SER A 90 -1.93 16.82 -7.11
C SER A 90 -1.01 15.72 -6.57
N LEU A 91 0.21 16.07 -6.16
CA LEU A 91 1.14 15.15 -5.50
C LEU A 91 0.67 14.79 -4.08
N LEU A 92 0.03 15.72 -3.36
CA LEU A 92 -0.66 15.44 -2.10
C LEU A 92 -1.79 14.42 -2.27
N VAL A 93 -2.63 14.54 -3.30
CA VAL A 93 -3.68 13.54 -3.59
C VAL A 93 -3.10 12.16 -3.91
N LYS A 94 -1.93 12.10 -4.56
CA LYS A 94 -1.17 10.85 -4.74
C LYS A 94 -0.67 10.29 -3.39
N GLY A 95 -0.12 11.14 -2.52
CA GLY A 95 0.34 10.77 -1.19
C GLY A 95 -0.78 10.25 -0.28
N ASP A 96 -1.94 10.91 -0.27
CA ASP A 96 -3.16 10.56 0.48
C ASP A 96 -3.68 9.17 0.10
N MET A 97 -3.72 8.84 -1.20
CA MET A 97 -4.05 7.48 -1.67
C MET A 97 -2.95 6.46 -1.32
N THR A 98 -1.68 6.85 -1.42
CA THR A 98 -0.54 6.00 -1.02
C THR A 98 -0.65 5.60 0.45
N GLN A 99 -0.97 6.55 1.33
CA GLN A 99 -1.20 6.33 2.76
C GLN A 99 -2.40 5.43 3.03
N THR A 100 -3.55 5.74 2.41
CA THR A 100 -4.82 5.00 2.53
C THR A 100 -4.64 3.50 2.26
N LEU A 101 -3.79 3.16 1.28
CA LEU A 101 -3.50 1.77 0.92
C LEU A 101 -2.40 1.15 1.81
N ASN A 102 -1.36 1.90 2.17
CA ASN A 102 -0.07 1.32 2.54
C ASN A 102 0.45 1.64 3.96
N PHE A 103 0.10 2.78 4.55
CA PHE A 103 0.60 3.14 5.88
C PHE A 103 -0.11 2.28 6.93
N THR A 104 0.64 1.51 7.73
CA THR A 104 0.04 0.49 8.60
C THR A 104 0.72 0.35 9.97
N ASP A 105 -0.10 0.08 10.99
CA ASP A 105 0.30 -0.21 12.37
C ASP A 105 0.56 -1.70 12.64
N THR A 106 0.46 -2.57 11.63
CA THR A 106 0.70 -4.03 11.74
C THR A 106 1.95 -4.41 12.56
N PRO A 107 3.14 -3.77 12.40
CA PRO A 107 4.30 -4.13 13.22
C PRO A 107 4.11 -3.90 14.73
N LEU A 108 3.31 -2.90 15.12
CA LEU A 108 2.97 -2.63 16.52
C LEU A 108 2.02 -3.70 17.07
N VAL A 109 1.00 -4.07 16.28
CA VAL A 109 0.07 -5.17 16.60
C VAL A 109 0.84 -6.49 16.75
N MET A 110 1.77 -6.77 15.83
CA MET A 110 2.64 -7.95 15.88
C MET A 110 3.57 -7.94 17.11
N ALA A 111 4.06 -6.79 17.56
CA ALA A 111 4.84 -6.69 18.79
C ALA A 111 4.03 -7.04 20.04
N LEU A 112 2.77 -6.57 20.12
CA LEU A 112 1.86 -6.92 21.20
C LEU A 112 1.46 -8.41 21.17
N LEU A 113 1.28 -8.99 19.98
CA LEU A 113 1.01 -10.43 19.81
C LEU A 113 2.21 -11.28 20.21
N ASN A 114 3.42 -10.95 19.76
CA ASN A 114 4.68 -11.59 20.19
C ASN A 114 4.82 -11.55 21.72
N LYS A 115 4.61 -10.38 22.33
CA LYS A 115 4.67 -10.21 23.79
C LYS A 115 3.63 -11.05 24.54
N SER A 116 2.41 -11.14 24.01
CA SER A 116 1.26 -11.78 24.69
C SER A 116 1.21 -13.30 24.51
N LEU A 117 1.71 -13.81 23.38
CA LEU A 117 1.66 -15.24 23.03
C LEU A 117 3.02 -15.95 23.21
N GLY A 118 4.12 -15.19 23.23
CA GLY A 118 5.47 -15.70 23.01
C GLY A 118 5.78 -15.84 21.51
N ALA A 119 7.06 -15.75 21.15
CA ALA A 119 7.50 -15.74 19.76
C ALA A 119 7.07 -16.99 18.97
N ASP A 120 7.13 -18.18 19.59
CA ASP A 120 6.80 -19.45 18.93
C ASP A 120 5.32 -19.52 18.52
N LEU A 121 4.40 -19.26 19.46
CA LEU A 121 2.96 -19.29 19.22
C LEU A 121 2.49 -18.12 18.34
N ALA A 122 3.14 -16.96 18.45
CA ALA A 122 2.92 -15.86 17.51
C ALA A 122 3.33 -16.25 16.07
N SER A 123 4.48 -16.92 15.89
CA SER A 123 4.92 -17.41 14.58
C SER A 123 4.12 -18.61 14.06
N GLU A 124 3.47 -19.39 14.93
CA GLU A 124 2.54 -20.46 14.55
C GLU A 124 1.23 -19.87 14.00
N TRP A 125 0.69 -18.83 14.64
CA TRP A 125 -0.60 -18.22 14.27
C TRP A 125 -0.47 -17.17 13.17
N PHE A 126 0.68 -16.52 13.06
CA PHE A 126 1.00 -15.46 12.10
C PHE A 126 2.32 -15.76 11.36
N PRO A 127 2.38 -16.88 10.60
CA PRO A 127 3.59 -17.30 9.90
C PRO A 127 3.99 -16.34 8.76
N VAL A 128 5.27 -16.39 8.37
CA VAL A 128 5.79 -15.61 7.22
C VAL A 128 5.13 -16.04 5.91
N GLN A 129 4.82 -17.32 5.75
CA GLN A 129 4.08 -17.87 4.61
C GLN A 129 2.67 -18.25 5.06
N PRO A 130 1.60 -17.95 4.29
CA PRO A 130 0.25 -18.37 4.64
C PRO A 130 0.17 -19.90 4.79
N PRO A 131 -0.58 -20.44 5.78
CA PRO A 131 -0.60 -21.86 6.09
C PRO A 131 -1.48 -22.69 5.14
N ASN A 132 -2.33 -22.04 4.35
CA ASN A 132 -3.10 -22.69 3.28
C ASN A 132 -2.36 -22.61 1.95
N VAL A 133 -2.67 -23.55 1.04
CA VAL A 133 -2.24 -23.47 -0.35
C VAL A 133 -2.86 -22.21 -0.99
N GLN A 134 -2.06 -21.46 -1.73
CA GLN A 134 -2.50 -20.35 -2.59
C GLN A 134 -2.02 -20.61 -4.02
N ALA A 135 -2.64 -19.93 -4.98
CA ALA A 135 -2.20 -19.90 -6.37
C ALA A 135 -1.46 -18.59 -6.71
N PRO A 136 -0.12 -18.50 -6.47
CA PRO A 136 0.70 -17.40 -6.95
C PRO A 136 0.72 -17.37 -8.49
N TYR A 137 0.84 -16.18 -9.07
CA TYR A 137 0.93 -16.01 -10.53
C TYR A 137 2.37 -16.09 -11.05
N ASP A 138 3.36 -15.80 -10.20
CA ASP A 138 4.77 -15.94 -10.52
C ASP A 138 5.35 -17.20 -9.84
N LEU A 139 5.58 -18.21 -10.69
CA LEU A 139 6.10 -19.52 -10.30
C LEU A 139 7.63 -19.63 -10.36
N GLY A 140 8.33 -18.56 -10.77
CA GLY A 140 9.76 -18.57 -11.04
C GLY A 140 10.13 -19.35 -12.31
N PRO A 141 11.38 -19.87 -12.42
CA PRO A 141 12.42 -19.90 -11.38
C PRO A 141 13.01 -18.52 -11.08
N TYR A 142 13.32 -18.28 -9.81
CA TYR A 142 13.90 -17.01 -9.34
C TYR A 142 15.43 -17.02 -9.35
N GLY A 143 16.05 -15.86 -9.53
CA GLY A 143 17.48 -15.66 -9.29
C GLY A 143 17.85 -15.88 -7.82
N ARG A 144 19.13 -16.14 -7.51
CA ARG A 144 19.63 -16.23 -6.12
C ARG A 144 20.23 -14.89 -5.70
N PRO A 145 19.66 -14.16 -4.72
CA PRO A 145 20.18 -12.88 -4.28
C PRO A 145 21.42 -13.02 -3.39
N SER A 146 22.12 -11.90 -3.21
CA SER A 146 23.22 -11.76 -2.24
C SER A 146 22.73 -11.47 -0.80
N ILE A 147 21.42 -11.42 -0.56
CA ILE A 147 20.82 -11.05 0.73
C ILE A 147 20.65 -12.29 1.60
N ALA A 148 21.06 -12.20 2.87
CA ALA A 148 20.90 -13.30 3.83
C ALA A 148 19.42 -13.54 4.19
N PRO A 149 18.99 -14.79 4.43
CA PRO A 149 17.64 -15.06 4.90
C PRO A 149 17.31 -14.30 6.19
N ILE A 150 16.13 -13.68 6.25
CA ILE A 150 15.67 -12.98 7.45
C ILE A 150 15.49 -13.98 8.59
N ALA A 151 16.16 -13.74 9.70
CA ALA A 151 16.15 -14.62 10.86
C ALA A 151 14.80 -14.57 11.60
N SER A 152 14.19 -15.73 11.82
CA SER A 152 13.11 -15.90 12.78
C SER A 152 13.65 -15.97 14.21
N GLY A 153 12.87 -15.45 15.17
CA GLY A 153 13.19 -15.51 16.60
C GLY A 153 13.62 -14.16 17.19
N GLY A 154 12.92 -13.76 18.24
CA GLY A 154 13.12 -12.50 18.96
C GLY A 154 11.92 -12.26 19.89
N LEU A 155 12.19 -11.97 21.16
CA LEU A 155 11.16 -11.66 22.16
C LEU A 155 11.07 -10.15 22.35
N VAL A 156 9.84 -9.62 22.30
CA VAL A 156 9.57 -8.21 22.60
C VAL A 156 9.64 -7.98 24.12
N SER A 157 10.39 -6.96 24.54
CA SER A 157 10.50 -6.55 25.95
C SER A 157 9.24 -5.85 26.46
N ASP A 158 9.13 -5.68 27.78
CA ASP A 158 8.02 -4.93 28.39
C ASP A 158 8.01 -3.45 27.99
N ALA A 159 9.19 -2.84 27.74
CA ALA A 159 9.31 -1.46 27.32
C ALA A 159 8.83 -1.26 25.87
N GLU A 160 9.29 -2.10 24.95
CA GLU A 160 8.88 -2.09 23.53
C GLU A 160 7.38 -2.35 23.40
N ALA A 161 6.83 -3.31 24.18
CA ALA A 161 5.39 -3.58 24.19
C ALA A 161 4.57 -2.42 24.78
N ALA A 162 5.06 -1.75 25.83
CA ALA A 162 4.39 -0.57 26.38
C ALA A 162 4.39 0.62 25.40
N SER A 163 5.49 0.83 24.68
CA SER A 163 5.59 1.83 23.60
C SER A 163 4.63 1.48 22.45
N ALA A 164 4.69 0.25 21.94
CA ALA A 164 3.82 -0.23 20.87
C ALA A 164 2.32 -0.13 21.22
N SER A 165 1.94 -0.45 22.46
CA SER A 165 0.58 -0.27 22.97
C SER A 165 0.15 1.20 22.97
N THR A 166 1.00 2.08 23.52
CA THR A 166 0.71 3.52 23.60
C THR A 166 0.60 4.17 22.21
N LEU A 167 1.45 3.75 21.27
CA LEU A 167 1.42 4.21 19.88
C LEU A 167 0.23 3.64 19.11
N LEU A 168 -0.10 2.36 19.27
CA LEU A 168 -1.27 1.74 18.67
C LEU A 168 -2.56 2.45 19.11
N THR A 169 -2.78 2.65 20.41
CA THR A 169 -3.96 3.38 20.91
C THR A 169 -4.03 4.82 20.39
N ARG A 170 -2.88 5.47 20.12
CA ARG A 170 -2.86 6.77 19.44
C ARG A 170 -3.32 6.65 17.99
N LEU A 171 -2.80 5.70 17.22
CA LEU A 171 -3.17 5.51 15.81
C LEU A 171 -4.63 5.04 15.66
N GLU A 172 -5.14 4.22 16.58
CA GLU A 172 -6.55 3.82 16.65
C GLU A 172 -7.52 4.97 17.01
N SER A 173 -7.01 6.10 17.52
CA SER A 173 -7.81 7.29 17.84
C SER A 173 -7.94 8.30 16.69
N LEU A 174 -7.24 8.06 15.57
CA LEU A 174 -7.29 8.90 14.37
C LEU A 174 -8.60 8.69 13.57
N PRO A 175 -8.97 9.64 12.70
CA PRO A 175 -10.02 9.43 11.71
C PRO A 175 -9.82 8.16 10.86
N ALA A 176 -10.92 7.50 10.52
CA ALA A 176 -10.89 6.31 9.67
C ALA A 176 -10.37 6.65 8.27
N GLY A 177 -9.43 5.85 7.77
CA GLY A 177 -8.77 6.04 6.46
C GLY A 177 -7.28 6.42 6.57
N LEU A 178 -6.86 7.11 7.63
CA LEU A 178 -5.46 7.56 7.76
C LEU A 178 -4.46 6.42 8.05
N VAL A 179 -4.95 5.27 8.50
CA VAL A 179 -4.18 4.03 8.70
C VAL A 179 -4.85 2.92 7.91
N SER A 180 -4.11 2.30 6.99
CA SER A 180 -4.58 1.16 6.20
C SER A 180 -4.92 -0.02 7.10
N LYS A 181 -6.14 -0.53 6.94
CA LYS A 181 -6.65 -1.78 7.53
C LYS A 181 -6.91 -2.83 6.44
N GLY A 182 -6.19 -2.70 5.32
CA GLY A 182 -6.34 -3.50 4.11
C GLY A 182 -7.43 -2.98 3.17
N GLY A 183 -7.17 -3.08 1.86
CA GLY A 183 -8.18 -3.09 0.81
C GLY A 183 -8.33 -4.48 0.18
N ALA A 184 -9.26 -4.62 -0.75
CA ALA A 184 -9.32 -5.77 -1.65
C ALA A 184 -9.43 -5.26 -3.09
N SER A 185 -9.02 -6.07 -4.06
CA SER A 185 -9.24 -5.86 -5.49
C SER A 185 -9.15 -7.19 -6.21
N ASN A 186 -9.80 -7.33 -7.36
CA ASN A 186 -9.52 -8.39 -8.33
C ASN A 186 -9.00 -7.77 -9.64
N ASN A 187 -8.11 -8.45 -10.33
CA ASN A 187 -7.87 -8.26 -11.76
C ASN A 187 -7.47 -9.59 -12.43
N TRP A 188 -7.74 -9.73 -13.73
CA TRP A 188 -7.34 -10.91 -14.48
C TRP A 188 -7.31 -10.65 -15.98
N ALA A 189 -6.56 -11.47 -16.71
CA ALA A 189 -6.45 -11.44 -18.15
C ALA A 189 -6.41 -12.84 -18.78
N VAL A 190 -6.88 -12.94 -20.02
CA VAL A 190 -7.02 -14.16 -20.81
C VAL A 190 -6.45 -13.89 -22.21
N ALA A 191 -5.47 -14.67 -22.64
CA ALA A 191 -4.79 -14.44 -23.93
C ALA A 191 -5.69 -14.78 -25.12
N GLY A 192 -5.38 -14.23 -26.29
CA GLY A 192 -6.13 -14.42 -27.54
C GLY A 192 -6.40 -15.90 -27.90
N ALA A 193 -5.45 -16.78 -27.60
CA ALA A 193 -5.60 -18.24 -27.76
C ALA A 193 -6.80 -18.83 -26.97
N ARG A 194 -7.03 -18.35 -25.74
CA ARG A 194 -8.14 -18.74 -24.85
C ARG A 194 -9.38 -17.87 -25.02
N SER A 195 -9.31 -16.78 -25.79
CA SER A 195 -10.44 -15.87 -26.02
C SER A 195 -11.33 -16.33 -27.19
N ALA A 196 -12.64 -16.12 -27.07
CA ALA A 196 -13.62 -16.39 -28.13
C ALA A 196 -13.46 -15.45 -29.34
N SER A 197 -13.00 -14.21 -29.14
CA SER A 197 -12.77 -13.23 -30.22
C SER A 197 -11.39 -13.38 -30.89
N GLY A 198 -10.45 -14.05 -30.24
CA GLY A 198 -9.05 -14.14 -30.68
C GLY A 198 -8.15 -12.98 -30.20
N GLY A 199 -8.72 -11.85 -29.79
CA GLY A 199 -8.01 -10.79 -29.04
C GLY A 199 -8.00 -11.09 -27.54
N ALA A 200 -7.07 -10.50 -26.79
CA ALA A 200 -7.01 -10.70 -25.34
C ALA A 200 -8.23 -10.10 -24.62
N LEU A 201 -8.55 -10.63 -23.45
CA LEU A 201 -9.61 -10.10 -22.56
C LEU A 201 -8.98 -9.73 -21.21
N LEU A 202 -9.39 -8.60 -20.64
CA LEU A 202 -8.91 -8.11 -19.34
C LEU A 202 -10.10 -7.63 -18.49
N ALA A 203 -10.04 -7.86 -17.19
CA ALA A 203 -10.98 -7.32 -16.22
C ALA A 203 -10.23 -6.73 -15.01
N GLY A 204 -10.77 -5.64 -14.48
CA GLY A 204 -10.28 -4.95 -13.29
C GLY A 204 -11.45 -4.57 -12.38
N ASP A 205 -11.27 -4.74 -11.08
CA ASP A 205 -12.34 -4.67 -10.07
C ASP A 205 -11.75 -4.29 -8.69
N PRO A 206 -11.42 -2.99 -8.45
CA PRO A 206 -10.82 -2.52 -7.20
C PRO A 206 -11.87 -2.24 -6.10
N HIS A 207 -11.76 -2.91 -4.95
CA HIS A 207 -12.69 -2.78 -3.82
C HIS A 207 -12.16 -1.82 -2.76
N LEU A 208 -12.30 -0.52 -3.04
CA LEU A 208 -12.04 0.54 -2.06
C LEU A 208 -13.30 0.86 -1.24
N HIS A 209 -13.14 1.60 -0.14
CA HIS A 209 -14.26 2.08 0.66
C HIS A 209 -15.13 3.05 -0.16
N LEU A 210 -16.46 2.93 -0.02
CA LEU A 210 -17.41 3.85 -0.67
C LEU A 210 -17.42 5.20 0.07
N THR A 211 -16.95 6.24 -0.61
CA THR A 211 -16.83 7.61 -0.09
C THR A 211 -17.77 8.58 -0.80
N LEU A 212 -17.95 9.77 -0.21
CA LEU A 212 -18.56 10.93 -0.87
C LEU A 212 -17.59 12.13 -0.74
N PRO A 213 -17.02 12.66 -1.84
CA PRO A 213 -17.14 12.19 -3.23
C PRO A 213 -16.56 10.79 -3.47
N SER A 214 -16.93 10.16 -4.59
CA SER A 214 -16.36 8.90 -5.07
C SER A 214 -14.84 9.03 -5.28
N ILE A 215 -14.09 7.97 -4.94
CA ILE A 215 -12.65 7.86 -5.27
C ILE A 215 -12.44 7.83 -6.78
N TRP A 216 -13.28 7.07 -7.50
CA TRP A 216 -13.17 6.89 -8.95
C TRP A 216 -13.98 7.93 -9.71
N PHE A 217 -13.35 8.56 -10.69
CA PHE A 217 -13.95 9.42 -11.71
C PHE A 217 -13.55 8.91 -13.10
N GLN A 218 -14.53 8.69 -13.98
CA GLN A 218 -14.29 8.20 -15.35
C GLN A 218 -13.93 9.36 -16.27
N LEU A 219 -12.90 9.18 -17.10
CA LEU A 219 -12.43 10.19 -18.05
C LEU A 219 -11.83 9.57 -19.32
N THR A 220 -11.71 10.41 -20.35
CA THR A 220 -10.89 10.16 -21.53
C THR A 220 -9.98 11.36 -21.73
N MET A 221 -8.70 11.11 -22.01
CA MET A 221 -7.74 12.11 -22.48
C MET A 221 -7.50 11.86 -23.96
N ASP A 222 -7.64 12.91 -24.78
CA ASP A 222 -7.55 12.82 -26.24
C ASP A 222 -6.76 14.02 -26.79
N SER A 223 -5.79 13.74 -27.67
CA SER A 223 -4.99 14.70 -28.42
C SER A 223 -4.28 14.01 -29.59
N PRO A 224 -3.69 14.74 -30.56
CA PRO A 224 -2.96 14.15 -31.68
C PRO A 224 -1.73 13.27 -31.35
N SER A 225 -1.37 13.13 -30.07
CA SER A 225 -0.26 12.30 -29.57
C SER A 225 -0.59 11.55 -28.27
N TYR A 226 -1.87 11.41 -27.94
CA TYR A 226 -2.34 10.76 -26.70
C TYR A 226 -3.81 10.38 -26.79
N HIS A 227 -4.16 9.12 -26.56
CA HIS A 227 -5.55 8.69 -26.41
C HIS A 227 -5.62 7.63 -25.31
N ALA A 228 -6.29 7.94 -24.19
CA ALA A 228 -6.45 7.00 -23.08
C ALA A 228 -7.82 7.18 -22.41
N ALA A 229 -8.51 6.07 -22.14
CA ALA A 229 -9.84 6.06 -21.54
C ALA A 229 -9.90 5.11 -20.33
N GLY A 230 -10.55 5.55 -19.25
CA GLY A 230 -10.63 4.76 -18.02
C GLY A 230 -11.08 5.56 -16.81
N VAL A 231 -10.54 5.24 -15.63
CA VAL A 231 -10.83 5.92 -14.36
C VAL A 231 -9.57 6.49 -13.72
N SER A 232 -9.77 7.56 -12.95
CA SER A 232 -8.76 8.31 -12.23
C SER A 232 -9.25 8.76 -10.86
N ILE A 233 -8.36 9.39 -10.09
CA ILE A 233 -8.64 9.96 -8.77
C ILE A 233 -8.77 11.49 -8.90
N PRO A 234 -9.88 12.12 -8.48
CA PRO A 234 -10.08 13.58 -8.56
C PRO A 234 -9.00 14.41 -7.86
N GLY A 235 -8.05 14.90 -8.66
CA GLY A 235 -6.83 15.60 -8.24
C GLY A 235 -5.59 15.24 -9.06
N THR A 236 -5.60 14.16 -9.83
CA THR A 236 -4.46 13.70 -10.65
C THR A 236 -4.73 13.75 -12.17
N PRO A 237 -3.71 13.97 -13.02
CA PRO A 237 -3.87 14.16 -14.47
C PRO A 237 -3.61 12.89 -15.31
N VAL A 238 -4.08 11.72 -14.86
CA VAL A 238 -3.63 10.40 -15.39
C VAL A 238 -4.81 9.42 -15.54
N VAL A 239 -4.73 8.41 -16.42
CA VAL A 239 -5.64 7.25 -16.36
C VAL A 239 -5.01 6.16 -15.49
N LEU A 240 -5.54 5.98 -14.28
CA LEU A 240 -4.96 5.04 -13.31
C LEU A 240 -5.32 3.57 -13.62
N ILE A 241 -6.52 3.33 -14.17
CA ILE A 241 -6.99 2.04 -14.67
C ILE A 241 -7.74 2.32 -15.98
N GLY A 242 -7.39 1.65 -17.08
CA GLY A 242 -8.00 1.95 -18.38
C GLY A 242 -7.36 1.22 -19.55
N HIS A 243 -7.46 1.84 -20.72
CA HIS A 243 -6.85 1.38 -21.97
C HIS A 243 -6.51 2.55 -22.90
N ASN A 244 -5.65 2.30 -23.88
CA ASN A 244 -5.44 3.14 -25.07
C ASN A 244 -5.90 2.35 -26.32
N GLU A 245 -5.38 2.65 -27.52
CA GLU A 245 -5.70 1.91 -28.75
C GLU A 245 -5.08 0.50 -28.81
N HIS A 246 -3.99 0.27 -28.07
CA HIS A 246 -3.15 -0.93 -28.20
C HIS A 246 -3.18 -1.84 -26.97
N ILE A 247 -3.24 -1.27 -25.77
CA ILE A 247 -3.11 -1.99 -24.51
C ILE A 247 -4.22 -1.62 -23.51
N ALA A 248 -4.54 -2.54 -22.61
CA ALA A 248 -5.39 -2.33 -21.45
C ALA A 248 -4.65 -2.72 -20.16
N TRP A 249 -4.91 -2.00 -19.07
CA TRP A 249 -4.30 -2.24 -17.76
C TRP A 249 -5.28 -2.06 -16.60
N SER A 250 -5.02 -2.80 -15.52
CA SER A 250 -5.65 -2.59 -14.22
C SER A 250 -4.72 -3.03 -13.10
N LEU A 251 -5.09 -2.78 -11.84
CA LEU A 251 -4.22 -2.98 -10.68
C LEU A 251 -4.95 -3.61 -9.49
N THR A 252 -4.22 -4.40 -8.72
CA THR A 252 -4.60 -4.75 -7.33
C THR A 252 -3.50 -4.30 -6.37
N ASP A 253 -3.86 -4.02 -5.12
CA ASP A 253 -2.88 -3.81 -4.04
C ASP A 253 -1.97 -5.04 -3.91
N ALA A 254 -0.65 -4.83 -3.89
CA ALA A 254 0.34 -5.88 -3.74
C ALA A 254 0.56 -6.30 -2.27
N GLN A 255 0.05 -5.54 -1.29
CA GLN A 255 0.02 -5.91 0.13
C GLN A 255 1.39 -6.29 0.71
N ASN A 256 2.45 -5.60 0.27
CA ASN A 256 3.81 -5.82 0.75
C ASN A 256 4.16 -4.96 1.99
N GLN A 257 5.18 -5.35 2.75
CA GLN A 257 5.63 -4.59 3.92
C GLN A 257 6.42 -3.34 3.49
N GLN A 258 5.79 -2.17 3.57
CA GLN A 258 6.38 -0.87 3.21
C GLN A 258 6.40 0.18 4.36
N THR A 259 5.99 -0.19 5.58
CA THR A 259 6.10 0.63 6.81
C THR A 259 6.97 -0.09 7.83
N PHE A 260 7.94 0.59 8.48
CA PHE A 260 8.77 0.03 9.56
C PHE A 260 8.90 1.02 10.72
N PHE A 261 8.83 0.52 11.95
CA PHE A 261 9.04 1.33 13.15
C PHE A 261 10.45 1.10 13.70
N TYR A 262 11.14 2.17 14.08
CA TYR A 262 12.48 2.09 14.68
C TYR A 262 12.45 2.64 16.11
N VAL A 263 12.99 1.83 17.02
CA VAL A 263 13.23 2.17 18.43
C VAL A 263 14.53 2.96 18.50
N GLU A 264 14.43 4.28 18.66
CA GLU A 264 15.60 5.16 18.68
C GLU A 264 16.31 5.06 20.04
N GLN A 265 17.64 4.96 20.01
CA GLN A 265 18.46 4.91 21.22
C GLN A 265 18.82 6.33 21.67
N GLU A 266 18.36 6.74 22.86
CA GLU A 266 18.68 8.02 23.51
C GLU A 266 19.57 7.82 24.76
N ASP A 267 20.28 8.87 25.19
CA ASP A 267 21.07 8.89 26.44
C ASP A 267 20.99 10.25 27.15
N ARG A 268 21.10 10.23 28.48
CA ARG A 268 21.01 11.43 29.34
C ARG A 268 22.19 12.39 29.18
N ASN A 269 23.36 11.92 28.73
CA ASN A 269 24.53 12.76 28.47
C ASN A 269 24.47 13.39 27.06
N HIS A 270 23.53 12.96 26.22
CA HIS A 270 23.38 13.39 24.83
C HIS A 270 21.94 13.91 24.55
N PRO A 271 21.45 14.90 25.33
CA PRO A 271 20.07 15.39 25.20
C PRO A 271 19.81 15.97 23.81
N GLY A 272 18.64 15.63 23.24
CA GLY A 272 18.27 16.04 21.88
C GLY A 272 18.99 15.27 20.77
N GLN A 273 19.57 14.11 21.07
CA GLN A 273 20.30 13.28 20.12
C GLN A 273 19.90 11.80 20.23
N TYR A 274 19.93 11.10 19.10
CA TYR A 274 19.77 9.65 18.99
C TYR A 274 21.08 9.02 18.51
N TYR A 275 21.33 7.76 18.86
CA TYR A 275 22.54 7.03 18.47
C TYR A 275 22.33 6.25 17.18
N TRP A 276 23.17 6.51 16.17
CA TRP A 276 23.17 5.81 14.88
C TRP A 276 24.61 5.62 14.35
N LYS A 277 24.91 4.40 13.91
CA LYS A 277 26.17 3.98 13.26
C LYS A 277 27.44 4.48 13.95
N GLY A 278 27.53 4.21 15.27
CA GLY A 278 28.72 4.55 16.07
C GLY A 278 28.75 5.98 16.62
N SER A 279 27.68 6.77 16.45
CA SER A 279 27.69 8.21 16.73
C SER A 279 26.36 8.73 17.23
N TRP A 280 26.40 9.74 18.10
CA TRP A 280 25.22 10.54 18.45
C TRP A 280 24.93 11.55 17.34
N GLN A 281 23.67 11.65 16.94
CA GLN A 281 23.16 12.53 15.89
C GLN A 281 22.03 13.39 16.46
N PRO A 282 22.01 14.71 16.23
CA PRO A 282 20.89 15.55 16.65
C PRO A 282 19.61 15.19 15.88
N TYR A 283 18.46 15.34 16.54
CA TYR A 283 17.18 15.42 15.83
C TYR A 283 17.15 16.65 14.91
N GLU A 284 16.46 16.53 13.78
CA GLU A 284 16.06 17.69 12.97
C GLU A 284 14.62 18.07 13.35
N ASP A 285 14.43 19.23 13.97
CA ASP A 285 13.11 19.73 14.37
C ASP A 285 12.44 20.48 13.22
N VAL A 286 11.27 20.00 12.79
CA VAL A 286 10.42 20.66 11.78
C VAL A 286 9.19 21.24 12.46
N THR A 287 9.06 22.57 12.49
CA THR A 287 7.94 23.27 13.13
C THR A 287 6.87 23.70 12.12
N TYR A 288 5.61 23.59 12.52
CA TYR A 288 4.42 23.92 11.75
C TYR A 288 3.43 24.76 12.59
N ASP A 289 2.79 25.73 11.95
CA ASP A 289 1.63 26.46 12.47
C ASP A 289 0.34 25.85 11.90
N ILE A 290 -0.63 25.55 12.75
CA ILE A 290 -1.91 24.93 12.39
C ILE A 290 -3.05 25.90 12.74
N PRO A 291 -3.63 26.63 11.77
CA PRO A 291 -4.73 27.55 12.04
C PRO A 291 -6.04 26.79 12.29
N VAL A 292 -6.68 27.02 13.45
CA VAL A 292 -7.90 26.30 13.85
C VAL A 292 -9.12 27.22 13.79
N LEU A 293 -10.14 26.83 13.01
CA LEU A 293 -11.42 27.55 12.94
C LEU A 293 -12.07 27.64 14.33
N GLY A 294 -12.35 28.88 14.76
CA GLY A 294 -12.93 29.16 16.08
C GLY A 294 -11.97 28.98 17.27
N GLY A 295 -10.66 28.81 17.02
CA GLY A 295 -9.64 28.64 18.05
C GLY A 295 -8.44 29.58 17.87
N ALA A 296 -7.42 29.36 18.69
CA ALA A 296 -6.08 29.91 18.44
C ALA A 296 -5.34 29.03 17.41
N THR A 297 -4.30 29.58 16.77
CA THR A 297 -3.33 28.78 16.03
C THR A 297 -2.60 27.84 16.99
N GLU A 298 -2.50 26.58 16.62
CA GLU A 298 -1.77 25.54 17.35
C GLU A 298 -0.37 25.38 16.74
N HIS A 299 0.65 25.17 17.57
CA HIS A 299 2.03 24.99 17.11
C HIS A 299 2.47 23.53 17.30
N LEU A 300 3.04 22.93 16.26
CA LEU A 300 3.55 21.56 16.26
C LEU A 300 5.04 21.56 15.90
N THR A 301 5.87 20.87 16.68
CA THR A 301 7.26 20.54 16.28
C THR A 301 7.39 19.04 16.13
N VAL A 302 7.97 18.61 15.01
CA VAL A 302 8.15 17.19 14.64
C VAL A 302 9.64 16.89 14.49
N LYS A 303 10.19 16.12 15.43
CA LYS A 303 11.54 15.56 15.32
C LYS A 303 11.64 14.59 14.14
N GLN A 304 12.68 14.70 13.33
CA GLN A 304 13.09 13.70 12.35
C GLN A 304 14.36 12.98 12.83
N THR A 305 14.45 11.69 12.53
CA THR A 305 15.71 10.92 12.50
C THR A 305 16.02 10.50 11.07
N VAL A 306 17.16 9.83 10.88
CA VAL A 306 17.53 9.20 9.61
C VAL A 306 16.56 8.10 9.15
N HIS A 307 15.74 7.54 10.06
CA HIS A 307 14.70 6.56 9.71
C HIS A 307 13.40 7.26 9.28
N GLY A 308 13.09 8.42 9.85
CA GLY A 308 11.90 9.22 9.50
C GLY A 308 11.39 10.07 10.67
N PRO A 309 10.13 10.53 10.63
CA PRO A 309 9.54 11.27 11.74
C PRO A 309 9.43 10.41 13.01
N VAL A 310 9.77 11.01 14.16
CA VAL A 310 9.42 10.47 15.48
C VAL A 310 7.90 10.52 15.62
N ILE A 311 7.28 9.38 15.93
CA ILE A 311 5.82 9.20 15.98
C ILE A 311 5.30 8.77 17.35
N GLY A 312 6.19 8.30 18.24
CA GLY A 312 5.94 8.07 19.66
C GLY A 312 7.14 8.44 20.53
N GLU A 313 6.89 8.96 21.73
CA GLU A 313 7.92 9.40 22.71
C GLU A 313 7.59 8.96 24.15
N ARG A 314 6.53 8.15 24.33
CA ARG A 314 6.02 7.79 25.66
C ARG A 314 6.63 6.47 26.14
N GLY A 315 7.65 6.59 26.99
CA GLY A 315 8.38 5.45 27.57
C GLY A 315 9.57 5.00 26.72
N GLN A 316 9.44 5.07 25.39
CA GLN A 316 10.52 4.85 24.43
C GLN A 316 10.27 5.72 23.20
N THR A 317 11.34 6.27 22.62
CA THR A 317 11.25 7.09 21.40
C THR A 317 11.23 6.18 20.18
N THR A 318 10.20 6.36 19.34
CA THR A 318 9.91 5.50 18.20
C THR A 318 9.66 6.37 16.97
N SER A 319 10.45 6.16 15.93
CA SER A 319 10.26 6.76 14.60
C SER A 319 9.60 5.77 13.63
N VAL A 320 9.17 6.27 12.47
CA VAL A 320 8.63 5.44 11.40
C VAL A 320 9.30 5.75 10.06
N TRP A 321 9.89 4.72 9.45
CA TRP A 321 10.23 4.72 8.04
C TRP A 321 9.02 4.23 7.24
N TRP A 322 8.69 4.89 6.14
CA TRP A 322 7.56 4.50 5.29
C TRP A 322 7.85 4.83 3.82
N ALA A 323 7.55 3.89 2.93
CA ALA A 323 7.85 4.03 1.50
C ALA A 323 7.13 5.21 0.83
N GLY A 324 5.96 5.61 1.32
CA GLY A 324 5.26 6.81 0.83
C GLY A 324 5.92 8.15 1.21
N ASN A 325 6.98 8.14 2.02
CA ASN A 325 7.87 9.28 2.24
C ASN A 325 9.14 9.26 1.38
N VAL A 326 9.30 8.26 0.50
CA VAL A 326 10.34 8.26 -0.55
C VAL A 326 9.79 9.02 -1.76
N PRO A 327 10.41 10.14 -2.20
CA PRO A 327 9.96 10.88 -3.38
C PRO A 327 9.92 10.00 -4.64
N SER A 328 8.86 10.16 -5.43
CA SER A 328 8.51 9.32 -6.57
C SER A 328 8.18 10.15 -7.82
N TRP A 329 8.10 9.46 -8.96
CA TRP A 329 7.58 10.02 -10.21
C TRP A 329 6.35 9.25 -10.71
N ASP A 330 5.60 8.65 -9.79
CA ASP A 330 4.53 7.68 -10.07
C ASP A 330 3.42 8.24 -10.99
N LEU A 331 3.14 9.55 -10.92
CA LEU A 331 2.21 10.20 -11.88
C LEU A 331 2.78 10.31 -13.30
N GLN A 332 4.09 10.51 -13.46
CA GLN A 332 4.73 10.48 -14.78
C GLN A 332 4.73 9.06 -15.35
N VAL A 333 4.96 8.04 -14.51
CA VAL A 333 4.91 6.63 -14.92
C VAL A 333 3.56 6.26 -15.51
N LEU A 334 2.46 6.76 -14.95
CA LEU A 334 1.12 6.54 -15.52
C LEU A 334 0.95 7.27 -16.86
N LEU A 335 1.44 8.49 -17.01
CA LEU A 335 1.45 9.18 -18.32
C LEU A 335 2.28 8.43 -19.38
N ASP A 336 3.26 7.61 -18.98
CA ASP A 336 4.06 6.79 -19.87
C ASP A 336 3.43 5.40 -20.12
N VAL A 337 2.65 4.87 -19.17
CA VAL A 337 1.77 3.70 -19.35
C VAL A 337 0.62 4.03 -20.31
N ASP A 338 -0.05 5.17 -20.14
CA ASP A 338 -1.13 5.65 -21.02
C ASP A 338 -0.70 5.72 -22.50
N ARG A 339 0.62 5.89 -22.76
CA ARG A 339 1.22 5.95 -24.11
C ARG A 339 1.83 4.63 -24.60
N ALA A 340 1.98 3.62 -23.76
CA ALA A 340 2.69 2.39 -24.12
C ALA A 340 1.89 1.58 -25.16
N SER A 341 2.55 1.11 -26.22
CA SER A 341 1.89 0.35 -27.30
C SER A 341 2.14 -1.16 -27.23
N ASN A 342 2.92 -1.63 -26.25
CA ASN A 342 3.23 -3.05 -26.05
C ASN A 342 3.86 -3.32 -24.66
N TRP A 343 3.97 -4.60 -24.29
CA TRP A 343 4.48 -5.08 -23.01
C TRP A 343 5.87 -4.56 -22.67
N ARG A 344 6.76 -4.42 -23.67
CA ARG A 344 8.11 -3.89 -23.46
C ARG A 344 8.07 -2.43 -23.02
N GLU A 345 7.24 -1.60 -23.64
CA GLU A 345 7.05 -0.20 -23.23
C GLU A 345 6.34 -0.10 -21.87
N PHE A 346 5.27 -0.86 -21.66
CA PHE A 346 4.54 -0.92 -20.38
C PHE A 346 5.46 -1.29 -19.21
N ARG A 347 6.23 -2.38 -19.36
CA ARG A 347 7.26 -2.80 -18.40
C ARG A 347 8.40 -1.79 -18.25
N THR A 348 8.69 -0.98 -19.26
CA THR A 348 9.73 0.05 -19.19
C THR A 348 9.24 1.28 -18.43
N ALA A 349 8.01 1.74 -18.65
CA ALA A 349 7.38 2.81 -17.88
C ALA A 349 7.31 2.46 -16.38
N LEU A 350 6.81 1.25 -16.08
CA LEU A 350 6.66 0.76 -14.70
C LEU A 350 7.98 0.62 -13.92
N ARG A 351 9.17 0.74 -14.55
CA ARG A 351 10.46 0.84 -13.84
C ARG A 351 10.55 2.05 -12.92
N GLY A 352 9.77 3.09 -13.16
CA GLY A 352 9.73 4.28 -12.30
C GLY A 352 8.73 4.19 -11.14
N TRP A 353 7.89 3.15 -11.07
CA TRP A 353 6.80 3.07 -10.08
C TRP A 353 7.32 2.63 -8.71
N LEU A 354 7.06 3.42 -7.66
CA LEU A 354 7.58 3.20 -6.31
C LEU A 354 6.51 2.93 -5.25
N SER A 355 5.47 3.74 -5.11
CA SER A 355 4.55 3.60 -3.96
C SER A 355 3.14 4.14 -4.21
N PRO A 356 2.08 3.37 -3.88
CA PRO A 356 2.08 2.06 -3.23
C PRO A 356 2.37 0.94 -4.23
N THR A 357 2.82 -0.23 -3.76
CA THR A 357 3.13 -1.35 -4.66
C THR A 357 1.85 -1.97 -5.23
N HIS A 358 1.83 -2.22 -6.54
CA HIS A 358 0.64 -2.69 -7.27
C HIS A 358 0.92 -3.84 -8.24
N ASN A 359 0.01 -4.80 -8.28
CA ASN A 359 -0.05 -5.88 -9.26
C ASN A 359 -0.72 -5.36 -10.55
N PHE A 360 0.04 -4.72 -11.43
CA PHE A 360 -0.44 -4.23 -12.73
C PHE A 360 -0.65 -5.40 -13.69
N VAL A 361 -1.91 -5.71 -14.03
CA VAL A 361 -2.26 -6.63 -15.12
C VAL A 361 -2.29 -5.91 -16.45
N TYR A 362 -1.98 -6.63 -17.53
CA TYR A 362 -1.79 -6.14 -18.89
C TYR A 362 -2.44 -7.08 -19.91
N ALA A 363 -3.00 -6.50 -20.98
CA ALA A 363 -3.44 -7.20 -22.19
C ALA A 363 -3.27 -6.30 -23.42
N ASP A 364 -3.09 -6.87 -24.62
CA ASP A 364 -2.95 -6.09 -25.87
C ASP A 364 -3.73 -6.61 -27.09
N ASP A 365 -3.76 -5.75 -28.11
CA ASP A 365 -4.39 -5.96 -29.43
C ASP A 365 -3.81 -7.18 -30.19
N ALA A 366 -2.53 -7.48 -30.01
CA ALA A 366 -1.86 -8.67 -30.49
C ALA A 366 -2.21 -9.96 -29.72
N GLY A 367 -3.02 -9.86 -28.66
CA GLY A 367 -3.57 -11.00 -27.91
C GLY A 367 -2.68 -11.52 -26.78
N ASN A 368 -1.61 -10.81 -26.42
CA ASN A 368 -0.74 -11.15 -25.29
C ASN A 368 -1.37 -10.72 -23.95
N ILE A 369 -0.86 -11.30 -22.86
CA ILE A 369 -1.20 -10.92 -21.49
C ILE A 369 0.04 -10.90 -20.60
N GLY A 370 0.03 -10.05 -19.57
CA GLY A 370 1.10 -9.96 -18.59
C GLY A 370 0.60 -9.46 -17.24
N LEU A 371 1.42 -9.61 -16.20
CA LEU A 371 1.18 -9.00 -14.90
C LEU A 371 2.51 -8.78 -14.19
N ILE A 372 2.67 -7.63 -13.54
CA ILE A 372 3.88 -7.25 -12.80
C ILE A 372 3.53 -6.56 -11.47
N SER A 373 4.16 -6.99 -10.38
CA SER A 373 4.07 -6.33 -9.08
C SER A 373 5.09 -5.17 -9.03
N ALA A 374 4.72 -4.04 -9.63
CA ALA A 374 5.59 -2.86 -9.66
C ALA A 374 5.52 -2.09 -8.34
N GLY A 375 6.66 -1.63 -7.84
CA GLY A 375 6.77 -0.84 -6.62
C GLY A 375 8.07 -1.09 -5.85
N TYR A 376 8.22 -0.37 -4.73
CA TYR A 376 9.39 -0.41 -3.87
C TYR A 376 9.23 -1.49 -2.80
N PHE A 377 10.04 -2.56 -2.88
CA PHE A 377 10.05 -3.67 -1.93
C PHE A 377 11.28 -3.55 -1.00
N PRO A 378 11.20 -2.75 0.07
CA PRO A 378 12.36 -2.44 0.91
C PRO A 378 12.96 -3.70 1.57
N GLN A 379 14.27 -3.86 1.44
CA GLN A 379 15.06 -4.91 2.09
C GLN A 379 15.87 -4.31 3.25
N VAL A 380 15.94 -5.01 4.37
CA VAL A 380 16.76 -4.65 5.54
C VAL A 380 18.00 -5.53 5.63
N ALA A 381 19.06 -5.07 6.31
CA ALA A 381 20.27 -5.88 6.48
C ALA A 381 20.10 -7.10 7.41
N LYS A 382 19.24 -6.98 8.43
CA LYS A 382 18.91 -8.01 9.45
C LYS A 382 17.67 -7.57 10.25
N GLY A 383 17.19 -8.42 11.15
CA GLY A 383 16.10 -8.11 12.08
C GLY A 383 14.79 -8.80 11.69
N GLN A 384 13.67 -8.24 12.13
CA GLN A 384 12.32 -8.72 11.81
C GLN A 384 11.49 -7.52 11.34
N PRO A 385 11.28 -7.32 10.03
CA PRO A 385 10.61 -6.11 9.53
C PRO A 385 9.11 -6.02 9.85
N TRP A 386 8.53 -7.09 10.42
CA TRP A 386 7.18 -7.15 10.96
C TRP A 386 7.11 -6.81 12.46
N LEU A 387 8.20 -6.30 13.06
CA LEU A 387 8.28 -5.78 14.43
C LEU A 387 8.97 -4.40 14.42
N PRO A 388 8.87 -3.61 15.51
CA PRO A 388 9.79 -2.51 15.74
C PRO A 388 11.24 -3.02 15.80
N MET A 389 12.16 -2.30 15.16
CA MET A 389 13.59 -2.67 15.09
C MET A 389 14.47 -1.63 15.80
N PRO A 390 15.68 -1.96 16.29
CA PRO A 390 16.58 -0.96 16.85
C PRO A 390 17.05 0.08 15.82
N GLY A 391 16.91 1.37 16.12
CA GLY A 391 17.39 2.51 15.33
C GLY A 391 18.90 2.73 15.38
N THR A 392 19.69 1.74 15.79
CA THR A 392 21.14 1.87 16.02
C THR A 392 21.97 1.93 14.74
N GLY A 393 21.37 1.64 13.58
CA GLY A 393 21.99 1.78 12.26
C GLY A 393 22.29 0.47 11.53
N GLU A 394 22.16 -0.68 12.19
CA GLU A 394 22.43 -1.98 11.57
C GLU A 394 21.16 -2.69 11.08
N TYR A 395 19.98 -2.07 11.27
CA TYR A 395 18.66 -2.61 10.88
C TYR A 395 18.02 -1.82 9.73
N ASP A 396 18.68 -0.77 9.24
CA ASP A 396 18.21 0.12 8.18
C ASP A 396 17.75 -0.62 6.93
N VAL A 397 16.84 0.04 6.18
CA VAL A 397 16.57 -0.30 4.77
C VAL A 397 17.85 -0.06 3.97
N VAL A 398 18.37 -1.12 3.34
CA VAL A 398 19.60 -1.10 2.53
C VAL A 398 19.35 -1.02 1.02
N GLY A 399 18.10 -1.16 0.59
CA GLY A 399 17.70 -1.06 -0.81
C GLY A 399 16.30 -1.63 -1.05
N THR A 400 16.00 -1.92 -2.31
CA THR A 400 14.78 -2.63 -2.76
C THR A 400 15.19 -3.88 -3.55
N ILE A 401 14.24 -4.80 -3.76
CA ILE A 401 14.36 -5.85 -4.78
C ILE A 401 14.67 -5.19 -6.15
N PRO A 402 15.63 -5.71 -6.95
CA PRO A 402 15.89 -5.23 -8.30
C PRO A 402 14.65 -5.38 -9.19
N PHE A 403 14.36 -4.41 -10.07
CA PHE A 403 13.14 -4.43 -10.89
C PHE A 403 12.97 -5.70 -11.75
N ASP A 404 14.07 -6.25 -12.27
CA ASP A 404 14.01 -7.47 -13.09
C ASP A 404 13.83 -8.75 -12.25
N ASP A 405 13.89 -8.66 -10.92
CA ASP A 405 13.61 -9.73 -9.95
C ASP A 405 12.24 -9.62 -9.26
N ILE A 406 11.51 -8.50 -9.39
CA ILE A 406 10.19 -8.33 -8.74
C ILE A 406 9.14 -9.28 -9.35
N PRO A 407 8.06 -9.65 -8.63
CA PRO A 407 7.13 -10.66 -9.11
C PRO A 407 6.49 -10.30 -10.45
N GLN A 408 6.65 -11.14 -11.47
CA GLN A 408 6.15 -10.84 -12.81
C GLN A 408 5.95 -12.08 -13.69
N VAL A 409 4.98 -12.01 -14.61
CA VAL A 409 4.65 -13.05 -15.57
C VAL A 409 4.19 -12.43 -16.89
N TYR A 410 4.54 -13.06 -18.02
CA TYR A 410 4.13 -12.66 -19.36
C TYR A 410 3.87 -13.90 -20.21
N ASN A 411 2.72 -13.94 -20.89
CA ASN A 411 2.26 -15.05 -21.74
C ASN A 411 2.50 -16.46 -21.14
N PRO A 412 1.92 -16.79 -19.97
CA PRO A 412 2.10 -18.09 -19.35
C PRO A 412 1.51 -19.23 -20.23
N PRO A 413 2.00 -20.48 -20.08
CA PRO A 413 1.59 -21.60 -20.94
C PRO A 413 0.12 -22.04 -20.85
N ASP A 414 -0.58 -21.68 -19.77
CA ASP A 414 -2.04 -21.88 -19.60
C ASP A 414 -2.87 -20.71 -20.12
N HIS A 415 -2.20 -19.65 -20.59
CA HIS A 415 -2.78 -18.48 -21.27
C HIS A 415 -3.79 -17.68 -20.43
N ILE A 416 -3.67 -17.72 -19.10
CA ILE A 416 -4.49 -16.99 -18.13
C ILE A 416 -3.61 -16.38 -17.02
N ILE A 417 -3.97 -15.20 -16.51
CA ILE A 417 -3.31 -14.56 -15.37
C ILE A 417 -4.36 -13.92 -14.47
N TRP A 418 -4.17 -13.93 -13.15
CA TRP A 418 -5.04 -13.25 -12.19
C TRP A 418 -4.28 -12.76 -10.96
N SER A 419 -4.75 -11.66 -10.36
CA SER A 419 -4.44 -11.31 -8.98
C SER A 419 -5.69 -10.90 -8.22
N ALA A 420 -5.81 -11.37 -6.99
CA ALA A 420 -6.85 -11.00 -6.03
C ALA A 420 -6.22 -10.69 -4.67
N ASN A 421 -5.12 -9.94 -4.70
CA ASN A 421 -4.21 -9.67 -3.58
C ASN A 421 -3.61 -10.91 -2.88
N GLN A 422 -3.70 -12.10 -3.47
CA GLN A 422 -2.98 -13.27 -2.94
C GLN A 422 -1.46 -13.07 -3.06
N ARG A 423 -0.67 -13.82 -2.29
CA ARG A 423 0.79 -13.71 -2.34
C ARG A 423 1.28 -14.05 -3.77
N GLN A 424 2.01 -13.13 -4.37
CA GLN A 424 2.36 -13.11 -5.79
C GLN A 424 3.17 -14.32 -6.24
N VAL A 425 4.00 -14.82 -5.32
CA VAL A 425 5.13 -15.72 -5.54
C VAL A 425 5.07 -16.93 -4.62
N THR A 426 5.75 -18.01 -5.01
CA THR A 426 5.86 -19.23 -4.21
C THR A 426 6.71 -19.02 -2.95
N LYS A 427 6.68 -20.01 -2.05
CA LYS A 427 7.52 -20.07 -0.82
C LYS A 427 9.03 -20.03 -1.08
N ASP A 428 9.47 -20.38 -2.30
CA ASP A 428 10.88 -20.47 -2.68
C ASP A 428 11.42 -19.13 -3.24
N TYR A 429 10.59 -18.08 -3.25
CA TYR A 429 11.01 -16.72 -3.59
C TYR A 429 11.95 -16.15 -2.52
N PRO A 430 13.14 -15.66 -2.89
CA PRO A 430 14.23 -15.48 -1.94
C PRO A 430 14.31 -14.09 -1.30
N TYR A 431 13.52 -13.13 -1.78
CA TYR A 431 13.45 -11.77 -1.22
C TYR A 431 12.30 -11.65 -0.23
N TYR A 432 12.44 -10.73 0.74
CA TYR A 432 11.35 -10.41 1.65
C TYR A 432 10.35 -9.46 1.00
N ILE A 433 9.07 -9.84 1.02
CA ILE A 433 7.96 -8.97 0.57
C ILE A 433 6.95 -8.69 1.68
N GLY A 434 7.04 -9.38 2.81
CA GLY A 434 6.02 -9.39 3.86
C GLY A 434 5.86 -10.77 4.49
N THR A 435 4.89 -10.84 5.40
CA THR A 435 4.42 -12.01 6.15
C THR A 435 2.93 -12.22 5.91
N ALA A 436 2.31 -13.32 6.37
CA ALA A 436 0.86 -13.47 6.29
C ALA A 436 0.07 -12.38 7.07
N SER A 437 0.73 -11.62 7.95
CA SER A 437 0.13 -10.46 8.64
C SER A 437 0.03 -9.20 7.78
N ASN A 438 0.62 -9.16 6.57
CA ASN A 438 0.60 -8.00 5.68
C ASN A 438 -0.70 -7.83 4.88
N PHE A 439 -1.81 -8.40 5.36
CA PHE A 439 -3.13 -8.40 4.72
C PHE A 439 -3.26 -9.20 3.40
N PHE A 440 -2.18 -9.82 2.88
CA PHE A 440 -2.23 -10.77 1.76
C PHE A 440 -3.51 -11.61 1.80
N ASP A 441 -4.33 -11.56 0.74
CA ASP A 441 -5.59 -12.30 0.71
C ASP A 441 -5.32 -13.79 0.95
N PRO A 442 -6.11 -14.49 1.77
CA PRO A 442 -5.93 -15.91 2.02
C PRO A 442 -5.97 -16.76 0.74
N GLY A 443 -6.46 -16.26 -0.38
CA GLY A 443 -6.33 -16.88 -1.70
C GLY A 443 -7.65 -17.36 -2.28
N TYR A 444 -8.70 -17.50 -1.47
CA TYR A 444 -9.99 -18.04 -1.91
C TYR A 444 -10.64 -17.25 -3.07
N ARG A 445 -10.37 -15.95 -3.20
CA ARG A 445 -10.78 -15.15 -4.37
C ARG A 445 -9.96 -15.47 -5.61
N ALA A 446 -8.64 -15.61 -5.46
CA ALA A 446 -7.72 -15.98 -6.53
C ALA A 446 -8.00 -17.42 -7.02
N ASP A 447 -8.29 -18.34 -6.11
CA ASP A 447 -8.64 -19.73 -6.44
C ASP A 447 -10.00 -19.83 -7.12
N GLU A 448 -10.98 -18.98 -6.78
CA GLU A 448 -12.27 -18.89 -7.47
C GLU A 448 -12.13 -18.32 -8.89
N ILE A 449 -11.36 -17.24 -9.06
CA ILE A 449 -11.02 -16.69 -10.39
C ILE A 449 -10.32 -17.77 -11.22
N ARG A 450 -9.29 -18.42 -10.66
CA ARG A 450 -8.59 -19.55 -11.30
C ARG A 450 -9.55 -20.69 -11.66
N ARG A 451 -10.48 -21.07 -10.77
CA ARG A 451 -11.48 -22.13 -11.00
C ARG A 451 -12.32 -21.85 -12.23
N VAL A 452 -12.70 -20.61 -12.47
CA VAL A 452 -13.48 -20.19 -13.65
C VAL A 452 -12.57 -20.05 -14.88
N LEU A 453 -11.43 -19.36 -14.76
CA LEU A 453 -10.52 -19.14 -15.90
C LEU A 453 -9.85 -20.41 -16.41
N SER A 454 -9.68 -21.44 -15.57
CA SER A 454 -9.11 -22.76 -15.95
C SER A 454 -10.10 -23.72 -16.62
N GLN A 455 -11.38 -23.36 -16.80
CA GLN A 455 -12.34 -24.24 -17.47
C GLN A 455 -11.94 -24.58 -18.92
N PRO A 456 -12.31 -25.75 -19.46
CA PRO A 456 -12.01 -26.09 -20.85
C PRO A 456 -12.85 -25.27 -21.83
N GLY A 457 -12.25 -24.85 -22.95
CA GLY A 457 -12.91 -24.06 -24.00
C GLY A 457 -12.25 -22.69 -24.21
N LYS A 458 -13.02 -21.77 -24.80
CA LYS A 458 -12.68 -20.36 -24.99
C LYS A 458 -13.64 -19.48 -24.19
N LEU A 459 -13.12 -18.41 -23.58
CA LEU A 459 -13.87 -17.44 -22.78
C LEU A 459 -14.25 -16.21 -23.61
N SER A 460 -15.42 -15.65 -23.34
CA SER A 460 -15.92 -14.41 -23.96
C SER A 460 -15.94 -13.25 -22.95
N ALA A 461 -16.14 -12.02 -23.43
CA ALA A 461 -16.37 -10.87 -22.56
C ALA A 461 -17.60 -11.06 -21.63
N SER A 462 -18.60 -11.85 -22.03
CA SER A 462 -19.74 -12.19 -21.17
C SER A 462 -19.35 -13.10 -20.00
N ASP A 463 -18.36 -13.98 -20.17
CA ASP A 463 -17.87 -14.85 -19.10
C ASP A 463 -17.02 -14.06 -18.10
N MET A 464 -16.26 -13.07 -18.59
CA MET A 464 -15.52 -12.12 -17.75
C MET A 464 -16.49 -11.29 -16.88
N GLN A 465 -17.59 -10.80 -17.46
CA GLN A 465 -18.64 -10.07 -16.73
C GLN A 465 -19.40 -10.95 -15.73
N ALA A 466 -19.65 -12.22 -16.08
CA ALA A 466 -20.21 -13.20 -15.14
C ALA A 466 -19.27 -13.43 -13.95
N LEU A 467 -17.95 -13.54 -14.17
CA LEU A 467 -16.97 -13.67 -13.09
C LEU A 467 -16.85 -12.40 -12.22
N GLN A 468 -16.93 -11.21 -12.80
CA GLN A 468 -17.03 -9.94 -12.03
C GLN A 468 -18.27 -9.85 -11.12
N THR A 469 -19.29 -10.70 -11.35
CA THR A 469 -20.53 -10.73 -10.57
C THR A 469 -20.74 -12.06 -9.82
N ASP A 470 -19.73 -12.94 -9.80
CA ASP A 470 -19.82 -14.19 -9.05
C ASP A 470 -19.79 -13.91 -7.53
N THR A 471 -20.51 -14.74 -6.79
CA THR A 471 -20.65 -14.67 -5.33
C THR A 471 -20.46 -16.04 -4.67
N HIS A 472 -19.89 -17.01 -5.39
CA HIS A 472 -19.58 -18.35 -4.92
C HIS A 472 -18.67 -18.36 -3.68
N ASP A 473 -19.08 -19.11 -2.65
CA ASP A 473 -18.27 -19.35 -1.46
C ASP A 473 -17.34 -20.55 -1.70
N PHE A 474 -16.18 -20.31 -2.33
CA PHE A 474 -15.16 -21.33 -2.65
C PHE A 474 -14.78 -22.17 -1.42
N LEU A 475 -14.53 -21.52 -0.28
CA LEU A 475 -14.23 -22.20 0.97
C LEU A 475 -15.41 -23.07 1.46
N GLY A 476 -16.64 -22.57 1.33
CA GLY A 476 -17.86 -23.31 1.65
C GLY A 476 -18.11 -24.53 0.76
N ALA A 477 -17.67 -24.50 -0.49
CA ALA A 477 -17.70 -25.63 -1.42
C ALA A 477 -16.63 -26.68 -1.08
N GLU A 478 -15.35 -26.28 -1.13
CA GLU A 478 -14.21 -27.20 -0.97
C GLU A 478 -14.10 -27.82 0.43
N SER A 479 -14.55 -27.12 1.48
CA SER A 479 -14.53 -27.67 2.86
C SER A 479 -15.51 -28.85 3.07
N GLY A 480 -16.34 -29.20 2.09
CA GLY A 480 -17.35 -30.27 2.20
C GLY A 480 -18.45 -30.00 3.24
N ILE A 481 -18.52 -28.81 3.83
CA ILE A 481 -19.49 -28.45 4.89
C ILE A 481 -20.93 -28.45 4.34
N GLY A 482 -21.11 -28.24 3.03
CA GLY A 482 -22.39 -28.35 2.35
C GLY A 482 -22.87 -29.80 2.09
N SER A 483 -21.97 -30.78 2.03
CA SER A 483 -22.26 -32.18 1.67
C SER A 483 -22.13 -33.17 2.83
N GLY A 484 -21.27 -32.88 3.81
CA GLY A 484 -21.06 -33.69 5.00
C GLY A 484 -22.27 -33.73 5.93
N ARG A 485 -22.70 -34.93 6.33
CA ARG A 485 -23.64 -35.10 7.45
C ARG A 485 -22.96 -34.64 8.75
N LEU A 486 -23.22 -33.41 9.18
CA LEU A 486 -22.97 -32.98 10.55
C LEU A 486 -23.89 -33.76 11.51
N THR A 487 -23.42 -34.93 11.94
CA THR A 487 -24.02 -35.77 12.97
C THR A 487 -23.84 -35.14 14.34
N TRP A 488 -24.66 -34.13 14.64
CA TRP A 488 -24.76 -33.53 15.96
C TRP A 488 -25.13 -34.58 17.02
N THR A 489 -24.14 -35.03 17.77
CA THR A 489 -24.32 -35.77 19.03
C THR A 489 -25.09 -34.86 19.99
N ARG A 490 -26.39 -35.15 20.17
CA ARG A 490 -27.27 -34.34 21.00
C ARG A 490 -26.90 -34.44 22.48
N HIS A 491 -26.22 -33.43 23.01
CA HIS A 491 -26.39 -33.10 24.42
C HIS A 491 -27.81 -32.53 24.63
N SER A 492 -28.59 -33.19 25.47
CA SER A 492 -30.01 -32.92 25.70
C SER A 492 -30.23 -31.80 26.71
N SER A 493 -30.07 -30.55 26.31
CA SER A 493 -30.34 -29.37 27.15
C SER A 493 -31.17 -28.25 26.49
N LEU A 494 -31.68 -28.47 25.27
CA LEU A 494 -32.59 -27.55 24.59
C LEU A 494 -33.80 -28.31 24.03
N GLY A 495 -34.98 -28.05 24.60
CA GLY A 495 -36.26 -28.53 24.09
C GLY A 495 -36.87 -27.59 23.05
N GLY A 496 -37.94 -28.04 22.40
CA GLY A 496 -38.78 -27.20 21.52
C GLY A 496 -38.64 -27.48 20.02
N SER A 497 -39.77 -27.84 19.40
CA SER A 497 -40.01 -28.06 17.96
C SER A 497 -39.38 -29.29 17.28
N ARG A 498 -40.24 -30.13 16.69
CA ARG A 498 -39.87 -31.16 15.70
C ARG A 498 -40.12 -30.58 14.30
N GLY A 499 -39.07 -30.38 13.51
CA GLY A 499 -39.19 -30.00 12.10
C GLY A 499 -38.14 -30.71 11.25
N ARG A 500 -38.56 -31.58 10.32
CA ARG A 500 -37.66 -32.20 9.34
C ARG A 500 -37.34 -31.19 8.22
N SER A 501 -36.27 -30.42 8.37
CA SER A 501 -35.65 -29.74 7.23
C SER A 501 -34.63 -30.68 6.58
N ARG A 502 -34.83 -31.01 5.29
CA ARG A 502 -33.73 -31.46 4.43
C ARG A 502 -32.93 -30.20 4.04
N SER A 503 -31.74 -30.04 4.61
CA SER A 503 -30.85 -28.93 4.28
C SER A 503 -29.94 -29.29 3.10
N THR A 504 -30.40 -29.03 1.88
CA THR A 504 -29.48 -28.80 0.77
C THR A 504 -28.87 -27.42 0.94
N TRP A 505 -27.54 -27.34 0.99
CA TRP A 505 -26.82 -26.08 0.97
C TRP A 505 -26.54 -25.68 -0.48
N ALA A 506 -26.77 -24.41 -0.81
CA ALA A 506 -26.30 -23.81 -2.06
C ALA A 506 -25.07 -22.95 -1.73
N SER A 507 -23.99 -23.09 -2.51
CA SER A 507 -22.76 -22.31 -2.37
C SER A 507 -22.87 -20.88 -2.93
N SER A 508 -23.94 -20.57 -3.67
CA SER A 508 -24.24 -19.24 -4.24
C SER A 508 -25.31 -18.50 -3.42
N PRO A 509 -25.03 -17.29 -2.88
CA PRO A 509 -25.95 -16.53 -2.03
C PRO A 509 -26.94 -15.65 -2.84
N THR A 510 -27.87 -16.25 -3.56
CA THR A 510 -28.88 -15.49 -4.34
C THR A 510 -29.79 -14.62 -3.46
N PRO A 511 -30.41 -13.53 -3.99
CA PRO A 511 -31.28 -12.63 -3.20
C PRO A 511 -32.49 -13.32 -2.54
N SER A 512 -32.98 -14.42 -3.12
CA SER A 512 -34.09 -15.22 -2.59
C SER A 512 -33.65 -16.30 -1.58
N ALA A 513 -32.35 -16.56 -1.43
CA ALA A 513 -31.82 -17.64 -0.59
C ALA A 513 -31.96 -17.33 0.91
N ARG A 514 -33.10 -17.71 1.50
CA ARG A 514 -33.34 -17.67 2.96
C ARG A 514 -32.30 -18.49 3.77
N THR A 515 -31.52 -19.34 3.10
CA THR A 515 -30.36 -20.10 3.58
C THR A 515 -29.06 -19.30 3.64
N SER A 516 -28.81 -18.32 2.75
CA SER A 516 -27.52 -17.61 2.67
C SER A 516 -27.19 -16.82 3.94
N ARG A 517 -28.21 -16.16 4.53
CA ARG A 517 -28.11 -15.54 5.87
C ARG A 517 -27.74 -16.56 6.93
N ARG A 518 -28.27 -17.79 6.89
CA ARG A 518 -27.87 -18.86 7.83
C ARG A 518 -26.43 -19.28 7.60
N GLY A 519 -25.99 -19.41 6.34
CA GLY A 519 -24.59 -19.67 5.96
C GLY A 519 -23.62 -18.69 6.59
N ARG A 520 -23.80 -17.38 6.36
CA ARG A 520 -22.97 -16.32 6.95
C ARG A 520 -23.04 -16.29 8.49
N PHE A 521 -24.15 -16.68 9.10
CA PHE A 521 -24.23 -16.87 10.55
C PHE A 521 -23.50 -18.15 11.03
N THR A 522 -23.52 -19.25 10.28
CA THR A 522 -22.81 -20.48 10.64
C THR A 522 -21.29 -20.35 10.48
N THR A 523 -20.78 -19.76 9.40
CA THR A 523 -19.32 -19.56 9.22
C THR A 523 -18.76 -18.57 10.24
N ARG A 524 -19.44 -17.44 10.49
CA ARG A 524 -19.09 -16.54 11.60
C ARG A 524 -19.17 -17.25 12.97
N ARG A 525 -20.10 -18.18 13.17
CA ARG A 525 -20.25 -18.90 14.44
C ARG A 525 -19.27 -20.08 14.58
N THR A 526 -18.85 -20.78 13.53
CA THR A 526 -17.77 -21.76 13.61
C THR A 526 -16.43 -21.07 13.84
N ALA A 527 -16.14 -19.96 13.16
CA ALA A 527 -14.96 -19.14 13.46
C ALA A 527 -14.94 -18.64 14.92
N ARG A 528 -16.08 -18.18 15.45
CA ARG A 528 -16.21 -17.74 16.85
C ARG A 528 -16.22 -18.90 17.86
N SER A 529 -16.76 -20.06 17.50
CA SER A 529 -16.75 -21.27 18.33
C SER A 529 -15.41 -21.99 18.35
N ALA A 530 -14.60 -21.91 17.27
CA ALA A 530 -13.21 -22.34 17.28
C ALA A 530 -12.43 -21.52 18.32
N ARG A 531 -12.49 -20.18 18.22
CA ARG A 531 -11.88 -19.26 19.22
C ARG A 531 -12.36 -19.53 20.66
N LEU A 532 -13.60 -19.95 20.88
CA LEU A 532 -14.15 -20.24 22.22
C LEU A 532 -13.87 -21.68 22.73
N ALA A 533 -13.74 -22.67 21.84
CA ALA A 533 -13.45 -24.05 22.22
C ALA A 533 -11.96 -24.24 22.54
N TRP A 534 -11.08 -23.61 21.76
CA TRP A 534 -9.63 -23.68 21.95
C TRP A 534 -9.20 -22.96 23.25
N GLY A 535 -9.95 -21.94 23.68
CA GLY A 535 -9.82 -21.32 25.00
C GLY A 535 -10.20 -22.19 26.21
N ARG A 536 -10.45 -23.51 26.03
CA ARG A 536 -10.77 -24.45 27.12
C ARG A 536 -9.93 -25.74 27.08
N GLY A 537 -8.66 -25.64 26.72
CA GLY A 537 -7.66 -26.65 27.07
C GLY A 537 -7.67 -26.93 28.58
N ARG A 538 -7.91 -28.18 28.99
CA ARG A 538 -7.92 -28.57 30.41
C ARG A 538 -6.50 -28.49 30.98
N ARG A 539 -6.32 -27.80 32.10
CA ARG A 539 -5.08 -27.91 32.90
C ARG A 539 -4.82 -29.39 33.24
N PRO A 540 -3.62 -29.94 33.00
CA PRO A 540 -3.27 -31.25 33.53
C PRO A 540 -3.14 -31.15 35.06
N THR A 541 -3.88 -31.97 35.79
CA THR A 541 -3.70 -32.13 37.23
C THR A 541 -2.51 -33.06 37.50
N PRO A 542 -1.52 -32.68 38.33
CA PRO A 542 -0.40 -33.55 38.64
C PRO A 542 -0.88 -34.77 39.46
N ARG A 543 -0.50 -35.98 39.03
CA ARG A 543 -0.61 -37.17 39.88
C ARG A 543 0.48 -37.12 40.97
N PRO A 544 0.17 -37.46 42.23
CA PRO A 544 1.20 -37.62 43.25
C PRO A 544 2.06 -38.88 42.97
N PRO A 545 3.36 -38.88 43.32
CA PRO A 545 4.18 -40.09 43.28
C PRO A 545 3.76 -41.09 44.38
N PRO A 546 3.96 -42.40 44.18
CA PRO A 546 3.70 -43.40 45.20
C PRO A 546 4.67 -43.28 46.38
N SER A 547 4.19 -43.63 47.57
CA SER A 547 4.95 -43.45 48.82
C SER A 547 5.88 -44.63 49.14
N ALA A 548 7.09 -44.31 49.58
CA ALA A 548 8.00 -45.24 50.24
C ALA A 548 8.42 -44.65 51.59
N ARG A 549 8.22 -45.41 52.69
CA ARG A 549 8.62 -45.01 54.05
C ARG A 549 9.97 -45.63 54.42
N ARG A 550 10.91 -44.85 54.99
CA ARG A 550 11.55 -45.13 56.31
C ARG A 550 12.61 -44.12 56.78
N SER A 551 12.50 -43.74 58.06
CA SER A 551 13.55 -43.40 59.04
C SER A 551 14.81 -42.58 58.67
N ALA A 552 14.75 -41.28 59.00
CA ALA A 552 15.65 -40.55 59.92
C ALA A 552 17.16 -40.83 60.01
N ARG A 553 17.99 -39.79 59.80
CA ARG A 553 18.86 -39.14 60.83
C ARG A 553 19.53 -37.84 60.30
N TRP A 554 19.92 -36.96 61.23
CA TRP A 554 20.86 -35.82 61.10
C TRP A 554 22.22 -36.22 61.75
N PRO A 555 23.33 -35.43 61.74
CA PRO A 555 23.56 -34.09 61.16
C PRO A 555 24.88 -33.97 60.31
N GLY A 556 25.24 -32.74 59.87
CA GLY A 556 26.63 -32.24 60.02
C GLY A 556 27.35 -31.62 58.79
N SER A 557 27.88 -30.38 58.97
CA SER A 557 29.14 -29.80 58.42
C SER A 557 29.45 -29.83 56.90
N SER A 558 30.16 -28.86 56.29
CA SER A 558 30.75 -27.58 56.73
C SER A 558 31.09 -26.70 55.50
N GLY A 559 31.57 -25.45 55.71
CA GLY A 559 31.80 -24.45 54.66
C GLY A 559 33.08 -24.61 53.79
N PRO A 560 33.35 -23.64 52.89
CA PRO A 560 34.32 -23.76 51.78
C PRO A 560 35.66 -23.05 52.01
N THR A 561 36.65 -23.30 51.14
CA THR A 561 37.89 -22.50 51.06
C THR A 561 38.39 -22.29 49.62
N GLN A 562 38.96 -21.11 49.36
CA GLN A 562 39.76 -20.76 48.17
C GLN A 562 41.20 -21.36 48.32
N THR A 563 42.08 -21.45 47.31
CA THR A 563 42.83 -20.33 46.70
C THR A 563 43.78 -20.75 45.55
N ARG A 564 44.01 -19.80 44.62
CA ARG A 564 45.26 -19.43 43.90
C ARG A 564 46.41 -20.45 43.75
N GLY A 565 46.91 -20.59 42.51
CA GLY A 565 48.27 -21.03 42.18
C GLY A 565 48.76 -20.42 40.85
N ARG A 566 50.05 -20.06 40.74
CA ARG A 566 50.69 -19.55 39.51
C ARG A 566 51.66 -20.59 38.94
N GLY A 567 51.89 -20.59 37.63
CA GLY A 567 52.98 -21.30 36.98
C GLY A 567 53.08 -20.96 35.49
N ALA A 568 54.29 -20.84 34.95
CA ALA A 568 54.54 -20.54 33.54
C ALA A 568 55.87 -21.15 33.08
N ALA A 569 55.96 -21.59 31.81
CA ALA A 569 57.17 -21.53 30.96
C ALA A 569 56.96 -22.18 29.57
N SER A 570 57.61 -21.57 28.58
CA SER A 570 58.15 -22.06 27.28
C SER A 570 58.21 -23.59 27.00
N THR A 571 58.17 -24.08 25.75
CA THR A 571 59.18 -23.82 24.68
C THR A 571 58.77 -24.29 23.27
N ARG A 572 59.43 -23.72 22.23
CA ARG A 572 59.75 -24.22 20.85
C ARG A 572 58.61 -24.83 19.99
N ALA A 573 58.29 -24.39 18.77
CA ALA A 573 59.04 -23.90 17.59
C ALA A 573 59.42 -24.97 16.53
N SER A 574 58.86 -24.85 15.33
CA SER A 574 59.35 -25.42 14.06
C SER A 574 58.84 -24.61 12.86
N SER A 575 59.64 -24.47 11.79
CA SER A 575 59.38 -23.58 10.65
C SER A 575 59.64 -24.26 9.30
N LYS A 576 58.91 -23.82 8.25
CA LYS A 576 59.21 -23.81 6.79
C LYS A 576 57.92 -23.39 6.05
N THR A 577 57.76 -22.32 5.25
CA THR A 577 58.52 -21.68 4.15
C THR A 577 58.49 -22.39 2.79
N SER A 578 57.60 -21.92 1.88
CA SER A 578 57.85 -21.43 0.49
C SER A 578 58.61 -22.32 -0.55
N PRO A 579 58.57 -22.07 -1.90
CA PRO A 579 58.29 -20.78 -2.60
C PRO A 579 57.59 -20.78 -4.00
N ARG A 580 57.28 -19.56 -4.50
CA ARG A 580 57.17 -19.06 -5.92
C ARG A 580 56.10 -19.70 -6.88
N SER A 581 55.22 -18.99 -7.62
CA SER A 581 55.29 -17.77 -8.51
C SER A 581 55.64 -18.09 -9.99
N PRO A 582 55.22 -17.29 -11.01
CA PRO A 582 54.07 -16.35 -11.15
C PRO A 582 53.37 -16.35 -12.54
N GLY A 583 52.30 -15.52 -12.72
CA GLY A 583 51.82 -15.00 -14.02
C GLY A 583 50.29 -14.81 -14.10
N SER A 584 49.69 -13.97 -14.97
CA SER A 584 50.18 -12.79 -15.71
C SER A 584 49.03 -12.13 -16.51
N ALA A 585 48.71 -10.86 -16.27
CA ALA A 585 47.75 -10.01 -17.02
C ALA A 585 46.28 -10.51 -17.05
N THR A 586 45.25 -9.73 -17.44
CA THR A 586 45.20 -8.38 -18.04
C THR A 586 44.06 -7.56 -17.39
N ALA A 587 44.05 -6.24 -17.61
CA ALA A 587 43.11 -5.31 -16.96
C ALA A 587 41.68 -5.33 -17.54
N LEU A 588 40.71 -4.98 -16.69
CA LEU A 588 39.58 -4.13 -17.07
C LEU A 588 39.15 -3.32 -15.84
N ALA A 589 39.12 -1.99 -15.98
CA ALA A 589 38.71 -1.07 -14.93
C ALA A 589 37.72 -0.06 -15.50
N GLN A 590 36.58 0.14 -14.82
CA GLN A 590 35.90 1.44 -14.70
C GLN A 590 34.68 1.38 -13.76
N ASN A 591 34.35 2.54 -13.20
CA ASN A 591 33.04 2.94 -12.68
C ASN A 591 32.43 2.16 -11.51
N ALA A 592 32.99 2.40 -10.31
CA ALA A 592 32.30 2.20 -9.04
C ALA A 592 32.47 3.45 -8.15
N ALA A 593 31.72 4.53 -8.44
CA ALA A 593 31.75 5.77 -7.67
C ALA A 593 30.46 6.59 -7.85
N THR A 594 29.48 6.40 -6.96
CA THR A 594 28.29 7.27 -6.84
C THR A 594 28.07 7.60 -5.37
N PRO A 595 28.22 8.87 -4.92
CA PRO A 595 28.14 9.22 -3.50
C PRO A 595 26.70 9.36 -3.02
N THR A 596 26.42 8.94 -1.79
CA THR A 596 25.16 9.25 -1.09
C THR A 596 25.08 10.76 -0.77
N PRO A 597 24.02 11.46 -1.20
CA PRO A 597 23.91 12.91 -1.01
C PRO A 597 23.50 13.26 0.43
N ARG A 598 24.46 13.38 1.34
CA ARG A 598 24.28 14.11 2.61
C ARG A 598 24.28 15.61 2.33
N TRP A 599 23.15 16.29 2.55
CA TRP A 599 23.08 17.75 2.51
C TRP A 599 22.84 18.32 3.90
N ARG A 600 23.60 19.36 4.25
CA ARG A 600 23.33 20.27 5.37
C ARG A 600 23.01 21.64 4.78
N PRO A 601 21.97 22.35 5.26
CA PRO A 601 21.73 23.73 4.84
C PRO A 601 22.85 24.65 5.36
N ALA A 602 23.48 25.41 4.47
CA ALA A 602 24.45 26.44 4.84
C ALA A 602 23.71 27.74 5.19
N ALA A 603 24.00 28.31 6.36
CA ALA A 603 23.40 29.57 6.79
C ALA A 603 24.07 30.78 6.11
N THR A 604 23.30 31.56 5.35
CA THR A 604 23.73 32.88 4.83
C THR A 604 22.87 34.01 5.39
N ARG A 605 23.50 35.18 5.54
CA ARG A 605 23.03 36.28 6.40
C ARG A 605 21.90 37.10 5.76
N ARG A 606 21.09 37.72 6.62
CA ARG A 606 20.24 38.86 6.28
C ARG A 606 21.06 39.93 5.53
N ARG A 607 20.49 40.48 4.46
CA ARG A 607 20.71 41.89 4.09
C ARG A 607 19.35 42.56 3.92
N THR A 608 19.21 43.72 4.56
CA THR A 608 18.08 44.63 4.37
C THR A 608 18.25 45.40 3.08
N ASP A 609 17.16 45.79 2.43
CA ASP A 609 17.05 47.13 1.85
C ASP A 609 15.60 47.63 1.84
N ARG A 610 15.43 48.94 1.61
CA ARG A 610 14.18 49.70 1.76
C ARG A 610 13.75 50.35 0.43
N ALA A 611 12.54 50.92 0.45
CA ALA A 611 11.90 51.79 -0.55
C ALA A 611 11.17 51.05 -1.70
N GLY A 612 10.09 51.60 -2.25
CA GLY A 612 9.38 52.82 -1.80
C GLY A 612 8.09 53.04 -2.60
N ALA A 613 7.07 53.62 -1.98
CA ALA A 613 5.76 53.85 -2.60
C ALA A 613 5.65 55.27 -3.19
N TRP A 614 5.04 55.39 -4.38
CA TRP A 614 4.53 56.64 -4.94
C TRP A 614 3.19 56.43 -5.64
N TRP A 615 2.35 57.46 -5.64
CA TRP A 615 1.00 57.48 -6.23
C TRP A 615 0.97 58.32 -7.52
N SER A 616 0.03 58.08 -8.44
CA SER A 616 -1.11 59.00 -8.67
C SER A 616 -1.98 58.68 -9.91
N THR A 617 -3.29 58.56 -9.65
CA THR A 617 -4.46 59.01 -10.44
C THR A 617 -4.44 59.13 -11.98
N GLY A 618 -5.48 58.57 -12.64
CA GLY A 618 -5.90 58.98 -13.98
C GLY A 618 -7.21 58.34 -14.47
N ALA A 619 -8.31 59.11 -14.51
CA ALA A 619 -9.59 58.77 -15.15
C ALA A 619 -10.24 60.07 -15.66
N PRO A 620 -11.05 60.07 -16.75
CA PRO A 620 -12.51 59.96 -16.54
C PRO A 620 -13.36 59.38 -17.72
N THR A 621 -14.65 59.10 -17.44
CA THR A 621 -15.92 59.27 -18.26
C THR A 621 -15.91 59.31 -19.81
N THR A 622 -16.89 58.81 -20.60
CA THR A 622 -18.30 58.38 -20.36
C THR A 622 -18.98 57.72 -21.60
N THR A 623 -20.21 57.21 -21.40
CA THR A 623 -21.37 57.10 -22.35
C THR A 623 -21.61 55.81 -23.18
N ARG A 624 -22.92 55.56 -23.46
CA ARG A 624 -23.51 54.48 -24.29
C ARG A 624 -24.13 55.07 -25.58
N ALA A 625 -24.32 54.27 -26.65
CA ALA A 625 -25.66 53.87 -27.17
C ALA A 625 -25.69 53.27 -28.62
N SER A 626 -26.12 52.01 -28.72
CA SER A 626 -27.01 51.39 -29.74
C SER A 626 -27.10 51.86 -31.22
N THR A 627 -27.10 50.88 -32.14
CA THR A 627 -28.18 50.74 -33.17
C THR A 627 -28.35 49.27 -33.65
N ARG A 628 -29.41 48.98 -34.43
CA ARG A 628 -29.79 47.67 -34.99
C ARG A 628 -29.87 47.71 -36.53
N VAL A 629 -29.85 46.55 -37.20
CA VAL A 629 -30.91 46.00 -38.12
C VAL A 629 -30.32 44.94 -39.09
N ALA A 630 -31.14 43.97 -39.54
CA ALA A 630 -30.79 42.93 -40.52
C ALA A 630 -32.00 42.59 -41.43
N ARG A 631 -31.82 41.99 -42.63
CA ARG A 631 -32.91 41.28 -43.39
C ARG A 631 -32.53 40.46 -44.65
N ALA A 632 -33.50 39.63 -45.08
CA ALA A 632 -33.66 38.81 -46.30
C ALA A 632 -32.79 37.51 -46.42
N ARG A 633 -33.27 36.28 -46.71
CA ARG A 633 -34.37 35.65 -47.52
C ARG A 633 -34.03 35.52 -49.02
N THR A 634 -34.22 34.39 -49.71
CA THR A 634 -35.41 33.48 -49.87
C THR A 634 -35.08 31.98 -50.09
N ARG A 635 -35.87 30.98 -49.60
CA ARG A 635 -36.95 30.16 -50.27
C ARG A 635 -36.59 29.51 -51.63
N ARG A 636 -36.96 28.25 -52.00
CA ARG A 636 -37.83 27.16 -51.43
C ARG A 636 -37.31 25.75 -51.93
N ARG A 637 -37.99 24.57 -52.05
CA ARG A 637 -39.41 24.11 -52.06
C ARG A 637 -39.67 22.77 -51.27
N ALA A 638 -39.89 21.63 -51.95
CA ALA A 638 -40.28 20.26 -51.48
C ALA A 638 -40.26 19.28 -52.71
N GLY A 639 -40.34 17.94 -52.64
CA GLY A 639 -40.40 16.96 -51.53
C GLY A 639 -41.08 15.61 -51.96
N THR A 640 -40.91 14.51 -51.20
CA THR A 640 -41.53 13.14 -51.38
C THR A 640 -41.20 12.38 -52.71
N ARG A 641 -41.11 11.04 -52.83
CA ARG A 641 -41.76 9.89 -52.14
C ARG A 641 -41.02 8.55 -52.47
N THR A 642 -41.22 7.51 -51.64
CA THR A 642 -41.07 6.04 -51.84
C THR A 642 -40.61 5.42 -53.19
N GLY A 643 -39.76 4.37 -53.17
CA GLY A 643 -39.80 3.29 -54.18
C GLY A 643 -38.56 2.38 -54.38
N SER A 644 -38.70 1.09 -54.02
CA SER A 644 -38.11 -0.15 -54.63
C SER A 644 -36.66 -0.27 -55.17
N THR A 645 -36.01 -1.37 -54.75
CA THR A 645 -34.93 -2.18 -55.39
C THR A 645 -35.33 -2.76 -56.77
N PRO A 646 -34.49 -3.50 -57.56
CA PRO A 646 -33.22 -4.19 -57.21
C PRO A 646 -32.04 -4.14 -58.24
N GLY A 647 -30.91 -4.77 -57.88
CA GLY A 647 -30.01 -5.46 -58.82
C GLY A 647 -28.66 -4.79 -59.14
N GLY A 648 -27.58 -5.60 -59.23
CA GLY A 648 -26.25 -5.14 -59.66
C GLY A 648 -25.08 -5.92 -59.04
N THR A 649 -24.64 -7.00 -59.69
CA THR A 649 -23.46 -7.80 -59.31
C THR A 649 -22.22 -7.43 -60.13
N ALA A 650 -21.05 -7.30 -59.50
CA ALA A 650 -19.71 -7.72 -59.97
C ALA A 650 -18.60 -6.97 -59.20
N GLY A 651 -17.49 -7.65 -58.90
CA GLY A 651 -16.33 -7.11 -58.18
C GLY A 651 -15.78 -8.11 -57.18
#